data_AF-A0A7V1EE54-F1
#
_entry.id   AF-A0A7V1EE54-F1
#
_cell.length_a   1.000
_cell.length_b   1.000
_cell.length_c   1.000
_cell.angle_alpha   90.00
_cell.angle_beta   90.00
_cell.angle_gamma   90.00
#
_symmetry.space_group_name_H-M   'P 1'
#
loop_
_entity.id
_entity.type
_entity.pdbx_description
1 polymer ?
#
loop_
_entity_poly.entity_id
_entity_poly.type
_entity_poly.pdbx_seq_one_letter_code
_entity_poly.pdbx_strand_id
1 'polypeptide(L)'
;MKSIPGRLFKLQQGELNLVLCTLVYSFFTGLSLVFTGTAANTMFLINFEAKLLPLVYISSSVTVPVIGMLLMRVGKRLPHRLVSYIVLLFLAGMPVLFLSLISISPGLRVLSFILLVWVDAEIVLSDLVFWSTANRLYNIRQAKRLFALIGSGQVIAFIAAGALIPLLVRRIDIPLLLAVSSGGHVCSFLMLLILHRMFDDRKENNADANETSHVPLSGIIKEKYLRNIFLMVGLGYLVYYFVDLSFYDLSQSAMVPGRELASFLGMFWAAVGLGNLFMRTVVYGRWTSMAGIRGGLLAGPVLIGLGAVSAILFSTAVPAAGSIFIVVVVTKFLERVFINSMYVPSYFTLFQPFEDNIRDRLQNFTETVIGQGAGGIAGLFLLFVFDYLVLPLPVVHLLLLIIISAWFFSILRISSGYRKSLAGALKTMGMKGREITLLEDNIGYLKDGLKSDNPLRVKSCLNVLGRNNCKLSTADKIFLLNSNTAIVQQEICSLLVREPDPELLPELLKYFNTIKHKRTLPGLVEAIGATEEKKAFQLITGLLKSRNTALRDEAIMSLLLHYPDKQVSIIHKELVHKWAVSKVMKKRLSAASIIPRLKDEEYTPGISLLLNDEEMQVRKTAAASLDPDIVPVHLDTLIEVMRRPGMESSVIKAVSATGMDITQQLEAVYNDQDNCDGKTKARIIRIYKNQAKESNKYLLRAKLDEEDKTLRAELLYALQSFGYKAQHYDTGMLLGLLESERKYCFKIFSAIHVLDSQTDGILVDAMNREVEKSVERIFIILSFINPHEEIIVVLNNLNTGSAEKRAFALELADTLMSKKQKSLVFPIIEDNSNEMKIRLLAKHYSNLRPPGRDEILDDIGKDRWNNSWLENCAGYLKDDESARKLVETVRILRKAQLFSEIPDEKLAGLAPLAREYNYPAGKRIITKGEKGTSMYIVANGRVKVHDGDTVLAEIREGSFFGELAALSPEPRSASVTGITPTRLLNIEQKTLINFVKSNLDAGRAIISVLCQRIRNTMKNKESLMPDCRMENTENISVFVRNDKSELLRKFLSLKSSPVFHYLPDTILTEAAYRAKRLSVGSGHALYKKGEIGSNLWLVTEGEFIVESNSKLLSTAGKNRILGELSALDTNEREGTARAACDAQVIEIRQGILFDLMWNQYDMVEGLLQVLISRLRSLNRI
;
A
#
# COMPACT_ATOMS: atom_id res chain seq x y z
N MET A 1 9.92 37.49 -11.39
CA MET A 1 11.30 37.46 -10.86
C MET A 1 11.27 37.00 -9.39
N LYS A 2 11.96 35.91 -9.00
CA LYS A 2 12.07 35.52 -7.58
C LYS A 2 13.05 36.44 -6.85
N SER A 3 12.63 37.04 -5.74
CA SER A 3 13.47 37.86 -4.85
C SER A 3 14.68 37.07 -4.33
N ILE A 4 15.79 37.75 -4.02
CA ILE A 4 17.05 37.16 -3.51
C ILE A 4 16.81 36.20 -2.32
N PRO A 5 15.94 36.50 -1.33
CA PRO A 5 15.60 35.58 -0.25
C PRO A 5 14.97 34.26 -0.73
N GLY A 6 14.14 34.33 -1.78
CA GLY A 6 13.44 33.15 -2.32
C GLY A 6 14.35 32.09 -2.93
N ARG A 7 15.53 32.49 -3.45
CA ARG A 7 16.54 31.54 -3.95
C ARG A 7 17.40 30.94 -2.84
N LEU A 8 17.75 31.73 -1.84
CA LEU A 8 18.62 31.28 -0.74
C LEU A 8 17.94 30.22 0.14
N PHE A 9 16.65 30.39 0.41
CA PHE A 9 15.88 29.54 1.33
C PHE A 9 14.96 28.51 0.64
N LYS A 10 15.10 28.32 -0.68
CA LYS A 10 14.28 27.37 -1.48
C LYS A 10 12.75 27.54 -1.31
N LEU A 11 12.29 28.79 -1.16
CA LEU A 11 10.86 29.10 -0.98
C LEU A 11 10.06 28.89 -2.29
N GLN A 12 8.87 28.30 -2.19
CA GLN A 12 7.93 28.16 -3.31
C GLN A 12 7.07 29.43 -3.49
N GLN A 13 6.39 29.55 -4.64
CA GLN A 13 5.50 30.69 -4.89
C GLN A 13 4.38 30.74 -3.85
N GLY A 14 4.16 31.93 -3.25
CA GLY A 14 3.14 32.16 -2.23
C GLY A 14 3.56 31.92 -0.77
N GLU A 15 4.74 31.33 -0.51
CA GLU A 15 5.16 30.98 0.86
C GLU A 15 5.80 32.13 1.65
N LEU A 16 6.28 33.17 0.96
CA LEU A 16 7.15 34.20 1.57
C LEU A 16 6.47 34.94 2.74
N ASN A 17 5.23 35.39 2.55
CA ASN A 17 4.54 36.19 3.56
C ASN A 17 4.20 35.38 4.81
N LEU A 18 3.78 34.12 4.62
CA LEU A 18 3.49 33.20 5.71
C LEU A 18 4.75 32.95 6.55
N VAL A 19 5.86 32.61 5.88
CA VAL A 19 7.16 32.34 6.53
C VAL A 19 7.66 33.56 7.29
N LEU A 20 7.57 34.75 6.69
CA LEU A 20 8.03 35.98 7.33
C LEU A 20 7.20 36.32 8.57
N CYS A 21 5.87 36.22 8.51
CA CYS A 21 5.00 36.48 9.67
C CYS A 21 5.25 35.46 10.79
N THR A 22 5.41 34.17 10.46
CA THR A 22 5.74 33.15 11.48
C THR A 22 7.13 33.38 12.09
N LEU A 23 8.11 33.85 11.31
CA LEU A 23 9.45 34.16 11.79
C LEU A 23 9.41 35.35 12.78
N VAL A 24 8.67 36.41 12.46
CA VAL A 24 8.54 37.57 13.36
C VAL A 24 7.77 37.19 14.64
N TYR A 25 6.74 36.35 14.53
CA TYR A 25 6.08 35.78 15.70
C TYR A 25 7.05 35.00 16.60
N SER A 26 7.88 34.11 16.03
CA SER A 26 8.93 33.39 16.76
C SER A 26 9.95 34.32 17.41
N PHE A 27 10.31 35.42 16.74
CA PHE A 27 11.26 36.42 17.24
C PHE A 27 10.75 37.07 18.53
N PHE A 28 9.51 37.57 18.55
CA PHE A 28 8.97 38.24 19.74
C PHE A 28 8.81 37.28 20.93
N THR A 29 8.40 36.03 20.66
CA THR A 29 8.34 35.00 21.71
C THR A 29 9.71 34.71 22.28
N GLY A 30 10.73 34.59 21.42
CA GLY A 30 12.12 34.43 21.86
C GLY A 30 12.66 35.60 22.65
N LEU A 31 12.26 36.83 22.29
CA LEU A 31 12.66 38.05 22.98
C LEU A 31 12.19 38.00 24.44
N SER A 32 10.91 37.69 24.66
CA SER A 32 10.31 37.59 25.99
C SER A 32 11.03 36.58 26.87
N LEU A 33 11.25 35.36 26.35
CA LEU A 33 11.89 34.27 27.09
C LEU A 33 13.29 34.63 27.59
N VAL A 34 14.10 35.32 26.79
CA VAL A 34 15.46 35.73 27.20
C VAL A 34 15.42 36.79 28.30
N PHE A 35 14.49 37.75 28.21
CA PHE A 35 14.33 38.79 29.22
C PHE A 35 13.80 38.22 30.54
N THR A 36 12.73 37.41 30.53
CA THR A 36 12.24 36.77 31.75
C THR A 36 13.30 35.85 32.34
N GLY A 37 13.91 34.99 31.51
CA GLY A 37 14.94 34.05 31.97
C GLY A 37 16.13 34.74 32.62
N THR A 38 16.64 35.83 32.02
CA THR A 38 17.76 36.58 32.60
C THR A 38 17.37 37.28 33.90
N ALA A 39 16.18 37.88 33.96
CA ALA A 39 15.69 38.52 35.19
C ALA A 39 15.51 37.50 36.32
N ALA A 40 14.83 36.39 36.04
CA ALA A 40 14.53 35.35 37.02
C ALA A 40 15.79 34.67 37.57
N ASN A 41 16.68 34.21 36.69
CA ASN A 41 17.94 33.56 37.11
C ASN A 41 18.81 34.52 37.92
N THR A 42 18.93 35.78 37.49
CA THR A 42 19.72 36.76 38.25
C THR A 42 19.11 37.04 39.62
N MET A 43 17.79 37.29 39.70
CA MET A 43 17.12 37.56 40.98
C MET A 43 17.13 36.36 41.92
N PHE A 44 17.04 35.15 41.38
CA PHE A 44 17.20 33.93 42.15
C PHE A 44 18.60 33.85 42.77
N LEU A 45 19.65 34.02 41.97
CA LEU A 45 21.05 33.93 42.43
C LEU A 45 21.51 35.11 43.31
N ILE A 46 20.75 36.21 43.33
CA ILE A 46 20.93 37.28 44.34
C ILE A 46 20.36 36.85 45.70
N ASN A 47 19.24 36.12 45.71
CA ASN A 47 18.49 35.81 46.93
C ASN A 47 18.77 34.42 47.51
N PHE A 48 19.27 33.50 46.69
CA PHE A 48 19.47 32.08 46.99
C PHE A 48 20.78 31.56 46.40
N GLU A 49 21.33 30.51 47.01
CA GLU A 49 22.45 29.76 46.45
C GLU A 49 21.99 28.87 45.28
N ALA A 50 22.84 28.71 44.27
CA ALA A 50 22.58 27.82 43.13
C ALA A 50 22.29 26.38 43.56
N LYS A 51 22.82 25.94 44.71
CA LYS A 51 22.53 24.63 45.32
C LYS A 51 21.05 24.39 45.63
N LEU A 52 20.21 25.44 45.66
CA LEU A 52 18.75 25.34 45.83
C LEU A 52 17.99 25.15 44.51
N LEU A 53 18.65 25.24 43.34
CA LEU A 53 18.04 24.94 42.04
C LEU A 53 17.37 23.55 41.93
N PRO A 54 17.89 22.47 42.57
CA PRO A 54 17.19 21.19 42.61
C PRO A 54 15.75 21.27 43.15
N LEU A 55 15.46 22.16 44.10
CA LEU A 55 14.09 22.39 44.60
C LEU A 55 13.22 23.10 43.55
N VAL A 56 13.80 23.98 42.74
CA VAL A 56 13.13 24.61 41.61
C VAL A 56 12.79 23.53 40.58
N TYR A 57 13.72 22.63 40.24
CA TYR A 57 13.48 21.53 39.30
C TYR A 57 12.35 20.60 39.78
N ILE A 58 12.31 20.28 41.08
CA ILE A 58 11.21 19.51 41.67
C ILE A 58 9.89 20.29 41.58
N SER A 59 9.90 21.58 41.89
CA SER A 59 8.70 22.43 41.83
C SER A 59 8.15 22.57 40.41
N SER A 60 9.02 22.72 39.42
CA SER A 60 8.67 22.74 37.99
C SER A 60 8.10 21.40 37.52
N SER A 61 8.64 20.28 38.02
CA SER A 61 8.17 18.92 37.69
C SER A 61 6.72 18.64 38.11
N VAL A 62 6.18 19.43 39.05
CA VAL A 62 4.77 19.36 39.46
C VAL A 62 3.95 20.44 38.76
N THR A 63 4.46 21.68 38.73
CA THR A 63 3.70 22.84 38.27
C THR A 63 3.43 22.80 36.77
N VAL A 64 4.45 22.50 35.96
CA VAL A 64 4.36 22.54 34.50
C VAL A 64 3.39 21.46 33.94
N PRO A 65 3.44 20.17 34.38
CA PRO A 65 2.46 19.19 33.93
C PRO A 65 1.02 19.53 34.35
N VAL A 66 0.81 20.12 35.53
CA VAL A 66 -0.53 20.54 35.99
C VAL A 66 -1.10 21.61 35.07
N ILE A 67 -0.31 22.63 34.72
CA ILE A 67 -0.70 23.67 33.76
C ILE A 67 -0.98 23.03 32.39
N GLY A 68 -0.12 22.14 31.91
CA GLY A 68 -0.31 21.41 30.65
C GLY A 68 -1.63 20.61 30.62
N MET A 69 -1.93 19.86 31.68
CA MET A 69 -3.18 19.10 31.82
C MET A 69 -4.42 20.00 31.85
N LEU A 70 -4.34 21.15 32.53
CA LEU A 70 -5.41 22.15 32.53
C LEU A 70 -5.67 22.68 31.12
N LEU A 71 -4.63 23.04 30.38
CA LEU A 71 -4.75 23.50 29.00
C LEU A 71 -5.31 22.42 28.07
N MET A 72 -4.89 21.17 28.24
CA MET A 72 -5.46 20.06 27.48
C MET A 72 -6.95 19.87 27.77
N ARG A 73 -7.42 20.10 28.99
CA ARG A 73 -8.86 20.06 29.32
C ARG A 73 -9.62 21.23 28.69
N VAL A 74 -9.06 22.43 28.75
CA VAL A 74 -9.66 23.63 28.14
C VAL A 74 -9.71 23.52 26.62
N GLY A 75 -8.64 23.01 25.99
CA GLY A 75 -8.55 22.83 24.54
C GLY A 75 -9.50 21.77 23.96
N LYS A 76 -10.15 20.96 24.80
CA LYS A 76 -11.26 20.08 24.37
C LYS A 76 -12.58 20.83 24.21
N ARG A 77 -12.71 22.02 24.81
CA ARG A 77 -13.97 22.78 24.88
C ARG A 77 -13.96 24.05 24.05
N LEU A 78 -12.77 24.55 23.68
CA LEU A 78 -12.59 25.80 22.96
C LEU A 78 -11.83 25.58 21.65
N PRO A 79 -12.10 26.36 20.60
CA PRO A 79 -11.35 26.30 19.35
C PRO A 79 -9.88 26.68 19.61
N HIS A 80 -8.98 26.05 18.87
CA HIS A 80 -7.53 26.19 19.05
C HIS A 80 -7.06 27.65 19.05
N ARG A 81 -7.61 28.49 18.16
CA ARG A 81 -7.25 29.91 18.09
C ARG A 81 -7.53 30.67 19.37
N LEU A 82 -8.68 30.39 20.00
CA LEU A 82 -9.06 31.02 21.26
C LEU A 82 -8.13 30.57 22.39
N VAL A 83 -7.76 29.29 22.42
CA VAL A 83 -6.77 28.77 23.38
C VAL A 83 -5.42 29.49 23.22
N SER A 84 -4.94 29.63 21.99
CA SER A 84 -3.67 30.33 21.70
C SER A 84 -3.71 31.79 22.12
N TYR A 85 -4.84 32.49 21.94
CA TYR A 85 -5.03 33.86 22.40
C TYR A 85 -5.00 33.97 23.93
N ILE A 86 -5.74 33.09 24.62
CA ILE A 86 -5.79 33.06 26.09
C ILE A 86 -4.38 32.82 26.65
N VAL A 87 -3.64 31.87 26.09
CA VAL A 87 -2.29 31.54 26.58
C VAL A 87 -1.33 32.71 26.35
N LEU A 88 -1.33 33.37 25.18
CA LEU A 88 -0.42 34.50 24.94
C LEU A 88 -0.76 35.72 25.81
N LEU A 89 -2.04 36.00 26.06
CA LEU A 89 -2.44 37.06 26.98
C LEU A 89 -2.02 36.74 28.42
N PHE A 90 -2.15 35.48 28.84
CA PHE A 90 -1.68 35.00 30.13
C PHE A 90 -0.15 35.13 30.27
N LEU A 91 0.61 34.76 29.23
CA LEU A 91 2.07 34.92 29.18
C LEU A 91 2.49 36.39 29.22
N ALA A 92 1.73 37.29 28.59
CA ALA A 92 2.00 38.73 28.67
C ALA A 92 1.70 39.32 30.06
N GLY A 93 0.66 38.83 30.74
CA GLY A 93 0.22 39.35 32.04
C GLY A 93 1.10 38.92 33.22
N MET A 94 1.65 37.71 33.20
CA MET A 94 2.41 37.16 34.33
C MET A 94 3.68 37.95 34.69
N PRO A 95 4.55 38.36 33.74
CA PRO A 95 5.70 39.20 34.05
C PRO A 95 5.31 40.54 34.71
N VAL A 96 4.18 41.14 34.31
CA VAL A 96 3.66 42.37 34.93
C VAL A 96 3.18 42.12 36.35
N LEU A 97 2.51 40.99 36.58
CA LEU A 97 2.09 40.58 37.92
C LEU A 97 3.30 40.39 38.84
N PHE A 98 4.33 39.66 38.40
CA PHE A 98 5.56 39.47 39.19
C PHE A 98 6.27 40.79 39.46
N LEU A 99 6.41 41.66 38.45
CA LEU A 99 6.99 42.98 38.63
C LEU A 99 6.23 43.80 39.67
N SER A 100 4.90 43.75 39.65
CA SER A 100 4.04 44.44 40.61
C SER A 100 4.21 43.89 42.03
N LEU A 101 4.20 42.56 42.19
CA LEU A 101 4.37 41.90 43.49
C LEU A 101 5.76 42.15 44.10
N ILE A 102 6.81 42.13 43.27
CA ILE A 102 8.19 42.44 43.68
C ILE A 102 8.29 43.91 44.10
N SER A 103 7.62 44.82 43.39
CA SER A 103 7.62 46.26 43.72
C SER A 103 6.88 46.55 45.04
N ILE A 104 5.77 45.85 45.31
CA ILE A 104 5.00 45.97 46.55
C ILE A 104 5.75 45.37 47.75
N SER A 105 6.48 44.27 47.53
CA SER A 105 7.15 43.52 48.60
C SER A 105 8.61 43.14 48.26
N PRO A 106 9.55 44.11 48.20
CA PRO A 106 10.92 43.85 47.76
C PRO A 106 11.69 42.83 48.62
N GLY A 107 11.30 42.66 49.89
CA GLY A 107 11.92 41.70 50.81
C GLY A 107 11.43 40.25 50.67
N LEU A 108 10.39 39.98 49.87
CA LEU A 108 9.80 38.65 49.77
C LEU A 108 10.60 37.77 48.79
N ARG A 109 11.71 37.20 49.28
CA ARG A 109 12.66 36.37 48.49
C ARG A 109 11.97 35.23 47.73
N VAL A 110 10.90 34.65 48.29
CA VAL A 110 10.11 33.57 47.68
C VAL A 110 9.59 33.94 46.28
N LEU A 111 9.35 35.22 45.98
CA LEU A 111 8.93 35.67 44.65
C LEU A 111 9.97 35.35 43.58
N SER A 112 11.27 35.42 43.90
CA SER A 112 12.35 35.07 42.97
C SER A 112 12.40 33.56 42.69
N PHE A 113 12.04 32.74 43.70
CA PHE A 113 11.91 31.29 43.55
C PHE A 113 10.73 30.93 42.63
N ILE A 114 9.55 31.49 42.91
CA ILE A 114 8.33 31.23 42.10
C ILE A 114 8.51 31.74 40.68
N LEU A 115 9.14 32.90 40.49
CA LEU A 115 9.43 33.43 39.17
C LEU A 115 10.34 32.50 38.36
N LEU A 116 11.31 31.83 38.99
CA LEU A 116 12.16 30.87 38.28
C LEU A 116 11.39 29.61 37.87
N VAL A 117 10.49 29.11 38.72
CA VAL A 117 9.54 28.03 38.34
C VAL A 117 8.62 28.48 37.19
N TRP A 118 8.23 29.76 37.18
CA TRP A 118 7.44 30.34 36.10
C TRP A 118 8.20 30.37 34.77
N VAL A 119 9.52 30.59 34.74
CA VAL A 119 10.30 30.55 33.49
C VAL A 119 10.15 29.21 32.77
N ASP A 120 10.18 28.10 33.51
CA ASP A 120 10.00 26.77 32.93
C ASP A 120 8.58 26.61 32.34
N ALA A 121 7.56 27.13 33.03
CA ALA A 121 6.19 27.15 32.51
C ALA A 121 6.08 28.05 31.26
N GLU A 122 6.70 29.22 31.26
CA GLU A 122 6.69 30.18 30.15
C GLU A 122 7.29 29.56 28.87
N ILE A 123 8.43 28.87 28.99
CA ILE A 123 9.08 28.18 27.87
C ILE A 123 8.14 27.14 27.26
N VAL A 124 7.60 26.24 28.09
CA VAL A 124 6.74 25.14 27.61
C VAL A 124 5.46 25.66 26.98
N LEU A 125 4.83 26.67 27.59
CA LEU A 125 3.61 27.28 27.06
C LEU A 125 3.84 27.99 25.73
N SER A 126 4.95 28.74 25.64
CA SER A 126 5.33 29.46 24.43
C SER A 126 5.60 28.51 23.27
N ASP A 127 6.36 27.43 23.52
CA ASP A 127 6.66 26.42 22.52
C ASP A 127 5.40 25.65 22.10
N LEU A 128 4.52 25.31 23.04
CA LEU A 128 3.26 24.63 22.75
C LEU A 128 2.39 25.45 21.79
N VAL A 129 2.19 26.75 22.06
CA VAL A 129 1.37 27.62 21.19
C VAL A 129 2.05 27.83 19.85
N PHE A 130 3.36 28.05 19.82
CA PHE A 130 4.12 28.26 18.60
C PHE A 130 4.06 27.05 17.67
N TRP A 131 4.47 25.87 18.15
CA TRP A 131 4.53 24.66 17.33
C TRP A 131 3.15 24.13 16.97
N SER A 132 2.16 24.26 17.85
CA SER A 132 0.78 23.89 17.53
C SER A 132 0.19 24.77 16.42
N THR A 133 0.51 26.06 16.39
CA THR A 133 0.11 26.97 15.31
C THR A 133 0.87 26.66 14.00
N ALA A 134 2.18 26.41 14.08
CA ALA A 134 3.00 26.07 12.93
C ALA A 134 2.56 24.75 12.26
N ASN A 135 2.24 23.71 13.04
CA ASN A 135 1.74 22.43 12.50
C ASN A 135 0.42 22.59 11.73
N ARG A 136 -0.40 23.58 12.07
CA ARG A 136 -1.65 23.87 11.35
C ARG A 136 -1.42 24.64 10.06
N LEU A 137 -0.51 25.63 10.11
CA LEU A 137 -0.18 26.51 8.98
C LEU A 137 0.64 25.83 7.89
N TYR A 138 1.53 24.89 8.24
CA TYR A 138 2.45 24.24 7.30
C TYR A 138 2.11 22.76 7.11
N ASN A 139 2.22 22.25 5.88
CA ASN A 139 2.12 20.80 5.63
C ASN A 139 3.43 20.06 6.00
N ILE A 140 3.41 18.72 6.08
CA ILE A 140 4.56 17.89 6.53
C ILE A 140 5.85 18.18 5.73
N ARG A 141 5.74 18.41 4.41
CA ARG A 141 6.89 18.69 3.54
C ARG A 141 7.43 20.11 3.71
N GLN A 142 6.52 21.08 3.86
CA GLN A 142 6.86 22.45 4.25
C GLN A 142 7.52 22.48 5.61
N ALA A 143 7.01 21.71 6.57
CA ALA A 143 7.57 21.62 7.91
C ALA A 143 9.04 21.18 7.86
N LYS A 144 9.36 20.12 7.11
CA LYS A 144 10.75 19.66 6.91
C LYS A 144 11.68 20.72 6.32
N ARG A 145 11.18 21.54 5.39
CA ARG A 145 11.97 22.57 4.72
C ARG A 145 12.08 23.87 5.51
N LEU A 146 11.01 24.25 6.21
CA LEU A 146 10.80 25.61 6.71
C LEU A 146 10.84 25.71 8.24
N PHE A 147 10.68 24.63 9.02
CA PHE A 147 10.66 24.71 10.48
C PHE A 147 11.95 25.26 11.09
N ALA A 148 13.10 24.88 10.53
CA ALA A 148 14.39 25.44 10.95
C ALA A 148 14.49 26.96 10.66
N LEU A 149 13.83 27.43 9.60
CA LEU A 149 13.81 28.84 9.20
C LEU A 149 12.82 29.64 10.06
N ILE A 150 11.58 29.20 10.22
CA ILE A 150 10.60 29.92 11.05
C ILE A 150 11.03 29.95 12.52
N GLY A 151 11.59 28.84 13.04
CA GLY A 151 12.15 28.78 14.38
C GLY A 151 13.50 29.51 14.52
N SER A 152 14.06 30.08 13.45
CA SER A 152 15.23 30.97 13.56
C SER A 152 14.88 32.34 14.10
N GLY A 153 13.60 32.73 14.14
CA GLY A 153 13.14 33.97 14.77
C GLY A 153 13.61 34.05 16.22
N GLN A 154 13.39 32.99 17.01
CA GLN A 154 13.88 32.90 18.39
C GLN A 154 15.41 32.98 18.50
N VAL A 155 16.15 32.40 17.54
CA VAL A 155 17.63 32.49 17.51
C VAL A 155 18.09 33.93 17.28
N ILE A 156 17.45 34.65 16.37
CA ILE A 156 17.70 36.08 16.13
C ILE A 156 17.37 36.88 17.40
N ALA A 157 16.31 36.51 18.11
CA ALA A 157 15.95 37.14 19.37
C ALA A 157 16.98 36.91 20.47
N PHE A 158 17.61 35.74 20.55
CA PHE A 158 18.69 35.46 21.51
C PHE A 158 19.89 36.38 21.28
N ILE A 159 20.25 36.62 20.02
CA ILE A 159 21.32 37.56 19.65
C ILE A 159 20.93 38.99 20.04
N ALA A 160 19.74 39.43 19.63
CA ALA A 160 19.28 40.79 19.86
C ALA A 160 19.06 41.11 21.35
N ALA A 161 18.29 40.29 22.07
CA ALA A 161 18.03 40.47 23.50
C ALA A 161 19.31 40.31 24.31
N GLY A 162 20.13 39.29 24.01
CA GLY A 162 21.37 39.04 24.72
C GLY A 162 22.37 40.19 24.61
N ALA A 163 22.49 40.82 23.44
CA ALA A 163 23.32 42.01 23.24
C ALA A 163 22.71 43.27 23.89
N LEU A 164 21.38 43.34 24.00
CA LEU A 164 20.66 44.49 24.56
C LEU A 164 20.65 44.50 26.10
N ILE A 165 20.65 43.33 26.75
CA ILE A 165 20.61 43.20 28.22
C ILE A 165 21.74 43.96 28.93
N PRO A 166 23.03 43.83 28.57
CA PRO A 166 24.12 44.59 29.21
C PRO A 166 23.92 46.12 29.12
N LEU A 167 23.34 46.59 28.02
CA LEU A 167 23.05 48.02 27.80
C LEU A 167 21.87 48.48 28.67
N LEU A 168 20.85 47.65 28.80
CA LEU A 168 19.65 47.96 29.59
C LEU A 168 19.94 47.92 31.08
N VAL A 169 20.58 46.86 31.60
CA VAL A 169 20.81 46.69 33.05
C VAL A 169 21.77 47.76 33.61
N ARG A 170 22.51 48.47 32.75
CA ARG A 170 23.26 49.67 33.14
C ARG A 170 22.35 50.87 33.47
N ARG A 171 21.17 50.95 32.84
CA ARG A 171 20.23 52.09 32.92
C ARG A 171 18.96 51.78 33.72
N ILE A 172 18.52 50.53 33.77
CA ILE A 172 17.29 50.10 34.46
C ILE A 172 17.58 48.96 35.44
N ASP A 173 16.73 48.81 36.44
CA ASP A 173 16.85 47.71 37.40
C ASP A 173 16.40 46.37 36.81
N ILE A 174 16.95 45.28 37.34
CA ILE A 174 16.76 43.92 36.85
C ILE A 174 15.27 43.51 36.79
N PRO A 175 14.40 43.80 37.77
CA PRO A 175 12.98 43.47 37.68
C PRO A 175 12.29 44.12 36.46
N LEU A 176 12.74 45.30 36.02
CA LEU A 176 12.11 46.01 34.90
C LEU A 176 12.32 45.29 33.55
N LEU A 177 13.26 44.34 33.46
CA LEU A 177 13.37 43.44 32.31
C LEU A 177 12.08 42.61 32.10
N LEU A 178 11.29 42.36 33.15
CA LEU A 178 9.99 41.69 33.06
C LEU A 178 8.96 42.52 32.27
N ALA A 179 9.03 43.86 32.34
CA ALA A 179 8.16 44.73 31.55
C ALA A 179 8.52 44.64 30.05
N VAL A 180 9.81 44.56 29.72
CA VAL A 180 10.28 44.34 28.35
C VAL A 180 9.80 42.98 27.82
N SER A 181 9.85 41.95 28.65
CA SER A 181 9.32 40.63 28.32
C SER A 181 7.81 40.65 28.02
N SER A 182 7.01 41.32 28.87
CA SER A 182 5.58 41.49 28.63
C SER A 182 5.29 42.16 27.27
N GLY A 183 6.04 43.21 26.93
CA GLY A 183 5.94 43.87 25.62
C GLY A 183 6.23 42.93 24.44
N GLY A 184 7.19 42.02 24.59
CA GLY A 184 7.46 40.98 23.61
C GLY A 184 6.26 40.04 23.39
N HIS A 185 5.64 39.54 24.47
CA HIS A 185 4.46 38.67 24.35
C HIS A 185 3.24 39.38 23.77
N VAL A 186 3.06 40.68 24.06
CA VAL A 186 2.02 41.50 23.39
C VAL A 186 2.27 41.57 21.88
N CYS A 187 3.53 41.77 21.46
CA CYS A 187 3.88 41.76 20.03
C CYS A 187 3.65 40.37 19.40
N SER A 188 3.96 39.29 20.11
CA SER A 188 3.65 37.92 19.68
C SER A 188 2.15 37.71 19.49
N PHE A 189 1.32 38.19 20.43
CA PHE A 189 -0.13 38.13 20.34
C PHE A 189 -0.66 38.90 19.12
N LEU A 190 -0.18 40.12 18.89
CA LEU A 190 -0.55 40.92 17.71
C LEU A 190 -0.17 40.24 16.40
N MET A 191 1.02 39.63 16.33
CA MET A 191 1.45 38.90 15.15
C MET A 191 0.61 37.64 14.90
N LEU A 192 0.19 36.94 15.97
CA LEU A 192 -0.72 35.80 15.85
C LEU A 192 -2.09 36.22 15.30
N LEU A 193 -2.63 37.38 15.71
CA LEU A 193 -3.85 37.93 15.12
C LEU A 193 -3.72 38.21 13.62
N ILE A 194 -2.57 38.75 13.20
CA ILE A 194 -2.26 38.99 11.78
C ILE A 194 -2.20 37.65 11.02
N LEU A 195 -1.50 36.65 11.58
CA LEU A 195 -1.39 35.31 10.99
C LEU A 195 -2.75 34.63 10.80
N HIS A 196 -3.60 34.64 11.82
CA HIS A 196 -4.93 34.07 11.70
C HIS A 196 -5.76 34.81 10.64
N ARG A 197 -5.76 36.15 10.63
CA ARG A 197 -6.49 36.93 9.62
C ARG A 197 -6.04 36.68 8.17
N MET A 198 -4.75 36.44 7.94
CA MET A 198 -4.21 36.26 6.59
C MET A 198 -4.43 34.86 6.01
N PHE A 199 -4.65 33.83 6.84
CA PHE A 199 -4.58 32.42 6.41
C PHE A 199 -5.76 31.56 6.89
N ASP A 200 -6.88 32.20 7.27
CA ASP A 200 -7.97 31.61 8.04
C ASP A 200 -8.85 30.55 7.32
N ASP A 201 -9.00 30.60 5.99
CA ASP A 201 -10.08 29.87 5.30
C ASP A 201 -9.81 28.40 4.91
N ARG A 202 -8.63 27.82 5.17
CA ARG A 202 -8.24 26.55 4.50
C ARG A 202 -8.39 25.24 5.28
N LYS A 203 -8.68 25.22 6.58
CA LYS A 203 -8.60 23.96 7.36
C LYS A 203 -9.57 23.74 8.54
N GLU A 204 -10.40 24.71 8.92
CA GLU A 204 -11.26 24.53 10.12
C GLU A 204 -12.43 23.54 9.90
N ASN A 205 -12.94 23.37 8.68
CA ASN A 205 -14.16 22.59 8.44
C ASN A 205 -14.01 21.05 8.37
N ASN A 206 -12.80 20.48 8.45
CA ASN A 206 -12.61 19.01 8.35
C ASN A 206 -12.12 18.34 9.63
N ALA A 207 -11.79 19.10 10.68
CA ALA A 207 -11.20 18.53 11.91
C ALA A 207 -12.24 18.15 12.98
N ASP A 208 -13.45 18.70 12.92
CA ASP A 208 -14.44 18.57 14.01
C ASP A 208 -15.47 17.43 13.81
N ALA A 209 -15.34 16.59 12.79
CA ALA A 209 -16.30 15.51 12.49
C ALA A 209 -15.81 14.07 12.72
N ASN A 210 -14.54 13.86 13.07
CA ASN A 210 -14.05 12.51 13.40
C ASN A 210 -13.90 12.37 14.92
N GLU A 211 -14.84 11.66 15.54
CA GLU A 211 -14.71 11.16 16.91
C GLU A 211 -13.31 10.60 17.13
N THR A 212 -12.54 11.29 17.98
CA THR A 212 -11.20 10.85 18.36
C THR A 212 -11.32 9.49 19.02
N SER A 213 -10.93 8.43 18.32
CA SER A 213 -10.74 7.12 18.93
C SER A 213 -9.79 7.30 20.11
N HIS A 214 -10.30 7.08 21.32
CA HIS A 214 -9.55 7.17 22.55
C HIS A 214 -8.58 5.99 22.62
N VAL A 215 -7.40 6.11 22.00
CA VAL A 215 -6.30 5.20 22.30
C VAL A 215 -5.74 5.60 23.67
N PRO A 216 -5.88 4.76 24.70
CA PRO A 216 -5.33 5.08 26.02
C PRO A 216 -3.80 5.11 25.96
N LEU A 217 -3.18 6.14 26.54
CA LEU A 217 -1.72 6.30 26.62
C LEU A 217 -1.02 5.08 27.27
N SER A 218 -1.73 4.31 28.10
CA SER A 218 -1.22 3.09 28.72
C SER A 218 -0.91 1.97 27.72
N GLY A 219 -1.61 1.91 26.58
CA GLY A 219 -1.29 0.99 25.48
C GLY A 219 -0.09 1.46 24.67
N ILE A 220 0.03 2.78 24.50
CA ILE A 220 1.09 3.45 23.74
C ILE A 220 2.46 3.33 24.44
N ILE A 221 2.51 3.38 25.76
CA ILE A 221 3.76 3.24 26.55
C ILE A 221 4.34 1.81 26.48
N LYS A 222 3.52 0.80 26.11
CA LYS A 222 3.99 -0.60 25.97
C LYS A 222 4.79 -0.86 24.69
N GLU A 223 4.65 0.01 23.69
CA GLU A 223 5.40 -0.06 22.43
C GLU A 223 6.90 0.07 22.67
N LYS A 224 7.68 -0.94 22.25
CA LYS A 224 9.14 -0.98 22.46
C LYS A 224 9.85 0.22 21.84
N TYR A 225 9.36 0.70 20.69
CA TYR A 225 9.93 1.85 19.99
C TYR A 225 9.74 3.15 20.78
N LEU A 226 8.51 3.42 21.21
CA LEU A 226 8.16 4.64 21.97
C LEU A 226 8.82 4.66 23.35
N ARG A 227 8.89 3.52 24.04
CA ARG A 227 9.61 3.43 25.31
C ARG A 227 11.09 3.81 25.18
N ASN A 228 11.75 3.41 24.09
CA ASN A 228 13.14 3.79 23.86
C ASN A 228 13.27 5.29 23.57
N ILE A 229 12.31 5.90 22.87
CA ILE A 229 12.26 7.37 22.67
C ILE A 229 12.11 8.07 24.01
N PHE A 230 11.15 7.67 24.84
CA PHE A 230 10.93 8.29 26.16
C PHE A 230 12.17 8.16 27.05
N LEU A 231 12.83 7.00 27.05
CA LEU A 231 14.09 6.80 27.78
C LEU A 231 15.20 7.74 27.26
N MET A 232 15.37 7.84 25.94
CA MET A 232 16.37 8.73 25.35
C MET A 232 16.12 10.19 25.74
N VAL A 233 14.86 10.65 25.69
CA VAL A 233 14.53 12.03 26.02
C VAL A 233 14.72 12.30 27.50
N GLY A 234 14.24 11.39 28.37
CA GLY A 234 14.43 11.52 29.81
C GLY A 234 15.92 11.61 30.19
N LEU A 235 16.77 10.77 29.59
CA LEU A 235 18.22 10.84 29.80
C LEU A 235 18.83 12.16 29.29
N GLY A 236 18.38 12.68 28.15
CA GLY A 236 18.81 13.98 27.64
C GLY A 236 18.45 15.13 28.58
N TYR A 237 17.23 15.13 29.13
CA TYR A 237 16.82 16.13 30.11
C TYR A 237 17.56 15.99 31.45
N LEU A 238 17.86 14.77 31.91
CA LEU A 238 18.72 14.57 33.09
C LEU A 238 20.10 15.23 32.88
N VAL A 239 20.72 15.02 31.70
CA VAL A 239 21.99 15.68 31.36
C VAL A 239 21.85 17.20 31.37
N TYR A 240 20.76 17.74 30.83
CA TYR A 240 20.49 19.18 30.84
C TYR A 240 20.51 19.76 32.26
N TYR A 241 19.74 19.21 33.21
CA TYR A 241 19.63 19.76 34.57
C TYR A 241 20.96 19.72 35.36
N PHE A 242 21.79 18.69 35.13
CA PHE A 242 23.12 18.62 35.74
C PHE A 242 24.08 19.68 35.21
N VAL A 243 24.09 19.86 33.89
CA VAL A 243 24.91 20.90 33.24
C VAL A 243 24.41 22.29 33.64
N ASP A 244 23.09 22.47 33.78
CA ASP A 244 22.46 23.72 34.20
C ASP A 244 22.84 24.11 35.63
N LEU A 245 22.75 23.17 36.58
CA LEU A 245 23.20 23.40 37.96
C LEU A 245 24.69 23.79 38.00
N SER A 246 25.54 23.02 37.31
CA SER A 246 27.00 23.27 37.30
C SER A 246 27.33 24.65 36.74
N PHE A 247 26.60 25.08 35.71
CA PHE A 247 26.77 26.39 35.09
C PHE A 247 26.40 27.54 36.04
N TYR A 248 25.25 27.47 36.70
CA TYR A 248 24.80 28.54 37.59
C TYR A 248 25.61 28.62 38.89
N ASP A 249 26.01 27.47 39.45
CA ASP A 249 26.84 27.41 40.66
C ASP A 249 28.22 28.05 40.45
N LEU A 250 28.88 27.71 39.33
CA LEU A 250 30.17 28.31 38.98
C LEU A 250 30.03 29.76 38.53
N SER A 251 28.91 30.15 37.92
CA SER A 251 28.67 31.56 37.56
C SER A 251 28.46 32.44 38.79
N GLN A 252 27.74 31.95 39.81
CA GLN A 252 27.56 32.63 41.09
C GLN A 252 28.88 32.72 41.88
N SER A 253 29.73 31.70 41.77
CA SER A 253 31.04 31.67 42.44
C SER A 253 32.09 32.56 41.76
N ALA A 254 32.02 32.71 40.43
CA ALA A 254 32.99 33.47 39.64
C ALA A 254 32.67 34.98 39.55
N MET A 255 31.41 35.38 39.78
CA MET A 255 30.94 36.76 39.60
C MET A 255 30.01 37.18 40.73
N VAL A 256 30.02 38.47 41.11
CA VAL A 256 29.10 38.99 42.12
C VAL A 256 27.67 39.03 41.55
N PRO A 257 26.68 38.37 42.21
CA PRO A 257 25.29 38.36 41.73
C PRO A 257 24.71 39.78 41.66
N GLY A 258 24.10 40.13 40.54
CA GLY A 258 23.64 41.49 40.28
C GLY A 258 23.69 41.85 38.80
N ARG A 259 24.13 43.07 38.49
CA ARG A 259 24.17 43.60 37.13
C ARG A 259 25.21 42.90 36.24
N GLU A 260 26.34 42.49 36.82
CA GLU A 260 27.40 41.77 36.13
C GLU A 260 26.92 40.39 35.68
N LEU A 261 26.28 39.63 36.59
CA LEU A 261 25.70 38.33 36.28
C LEU A 261 24.61 38.42 35.20
N ALA A 262 23.69 39.40 35.28
CA ALA A 262 22.70 39.63 34.22
C ALA A 262 23.34 39.95 32.86
N SER A 263 24.41 40.77 32.86
CA SER A 263 25.13 41.12 31.64
C SER A 263 25.85 39.90 31.05
N PHE A 264 26.48 39.07 31.89
CA PHE A 264 27.10 37.82 31.48
C PHE A 264 26.08 36.85 30.88
N LEU A 265 24.95 36.62 31.55
CA LEU A 265 23.88 35.75 31.05
C LEU A 265 23.32 36.27 29.71
N GLY A 266 23.12 37.58 29.57
CA GLY A 266 22.73 38.20 28.31
C GLY A 266 23.73 37.92 27.18
N MET A 267 25.02 38.19 27.40
CA MET A 267 26.07 37.92 26.42
C MET A 267 26.20 36.43 26.09
N PHE A 268 26.01 35.56 27.09
CA PHE A 268 26.00 34.11 26.90
C PHE A 268 24.86 33.69 25.96
N TRP A 269 23.64 34.21 26.14
CA TRP A 269 22.52 33.96 25.23
C TRP A 269 22.78 34.47 23.81
N ALA A 270 23.43 35.64 23.67
CA ALA A 270 23.82 36.14 22.35
C ALA A 270 24.83 35.23 21.65
N ALA A 271 25.84 34.73 22.37
CA ALA A 271 26.79 33.76 21.85
C ALA A 271 26.08 32.48 21.41
N VAL A 272 25.21 31.92 22.26
CA VAL A 272 24.39 30.74 21.92
C VAL A 272 23.54 30.99 20.67
N GLY A 273 22.96 32.18 20.52
CA GLY A 273 22.23 32.60 19.33
C GLY A 273 23.09 32.55 18.06
N LEU A 274 24.30 33.11 18.11
CA LEU A 274 25.26 33.07 16.99
C LEU A 274 25.67 31.63 16.65
N GLY A 275 25.98 30.81 17.65
CA GLY A 275 26.31 29.40 17.48
C GLY A 275 25.17 28.61 16.83
N ASN A 276 23.93 28.82 17.29
CA ASN A 276 22.74 28.21 16.70
C ASN A 276 22.54 28.63 15.24
N LEU A 277 22.71 29.92 14.93
CA LEU A 277 22.57 30.42 13.57
C LEU A 277 23.61 29.78 12.64
N PHE A 278 24.87 29.70 13.06
CA PHE A 278 25.94 29.05 12.30
C PHE A 278 25.66 27.56 12.07
N MET A 279 25.30 26.84 13.14
CA MET A 279 25.03 25.40 13.05
C MET A 279 23.83 25.11 12.14
N ARG A 280 22.74 25.89 12.24
CA ARG A 280 21.55 25.71 11.40
C ARG A 280 21.79 26.05 9.92
N THR A 281 22.59 27.08 9.63
CA THR A 281 22.81 27.57 8.26
C THR A 281 23.92 26.81 7.52
N VAL A 282 25.00 26.45 8.21
CA VAL A 282 26.21 25.89 7.59
C VAL A 282 26.33 24.37 7.79
N VAL A 283 26.06 23.89 9.00
CA VAL A 283 26.44 22.53 9.42
C VAL A 283 25.30 21.52 9.27
N TYR A 284 24.10 21.87 9.73
CA TYR A 284 22.97 20.94 9.87
C TYR A 284 22.62 20.23 8.55
N GLY A 285 22.45 20.97 7.45
CA GLY A 285 22.06 20.39 6.16
C GLY A 285 23.12 19.45 5.57
N ARG A 286 24.41 19.75 5.78
CA ARG A 286 25.52 18.89 5.35
C ARG A 286 25.60 17.64 6.22
N TRP A 287 25.57 17.80 7.54
CA TRP A 287 25.69 16.71 8.49
C TRP A 287 24.56 15.69 8.38
N THR A 288 23.32 16.15 8.34
CA THR A 288 22.14 15.27 8.23
C THR A 288 22.14 14.50 6.90
N SER A 289 22.60 15.10 5.81
CA SER A 289 22.71 14.43 4.52
C SER A 289 23.75 13.30 4.51
N MET A 290 24.78 13.37 5.36
CA MET A 290 25.86 12.38 5.46
C MET A 290 25.57 11.32 6.53
N ALA A 291 25.19 11.74 7.73
CA ALA A 291 25.09 10.88 8.92
C ALA A 291 23.64 10.47 9.27
N GLY A 292 22.65 10.95 8.50
CA GLY A 292 21.23 10.68 8.71
C GLY A 292 20.70 11.18 10.06
N ILE A 293 19.50 10.72 10.43
CA ILE A 293 18.84 11.07 11.71
C ILE A 293 19.70 10.62 12.90
N ARG A 294 20.39 9.48 12.79
CA ARG A 294 21.27 8.95 13.85
C ARG A 294 22.38 9.93 14.20
N GLY A 295 23.06 10.47 13.19
CA GLY A 295 24.15 11.43 13.42
C GLY A 295 23.68 12.73 14.05
N GLY A 296 22.44 13.17 13.77
CA GLY A 296 21.86 14.34 14.41
C GLY A 296 21.58 14.14 15.90
N LEU A 297 21.11 12.95 16.28
CA LEU A 297 20.83 12.60 17.68
C LEU A 297 22.11 12.36 18.50
N LEU A 298 23.13 11.72 17.93
CA LEU A 298 24.38 11.39 18.63
C LEU A 298 25.29 12.60 18.91
N ALA A 299 25.10 13.72 18.21
CA ALA A 299 25.92 14.92 18.40
C ALA A 299 25.87 15.44 19.85
N GLY A 300 24.70 15.43 20.48
CA GLY A 300 24.49 15.87 21.87
C GLY A 300 25.35 15.09 22.89
N PRO A 301 25.15 13.78 23.08
CA PRO A 301 25.90 13.00 24.08
C PRO A 301 27.41 12.99 23.83
N VAL A 302 27.86 12.99 22.58
CA VAL A 302 29.30 13.00 22.27
C VAL A 302 29.96 14.30 22.73
N LEU A 303 29.37 15.45 22.39
CA LEU A 303 29.99 16.75 22.70
C LEU A 303 29.88 17.11 24.17
N ILE A 304 28.74 16.83 24.80
CA ILE A 304 28.57 17.05 26.24
C ILE A 304 29.45 16.08 27.03
N GLY A 305 29.61 14.84 26.54
CA GLY A 305 30.55 13.87 27.12
C GLY A 305 31.99 14.36 27.09
N LEU A 306 32.44 14.93 25.96
CA LEU A 306 33.77 15.56 25.87
C LEU A 306 33.92 16.71 26.87
N GLY A 307 32.91 17.58 26.99
CA GLY A 307 32.91 18.66 27.97
C GLY A 307 32.99 18.17 29.42
N ALA A 308 32.23 17.12 29.76
CA ALA A 308 32.27 16.50 31.08
C ALA A 308 33.63 15.85 31.38
N VAL A 309 34.26 15.17 30.41
CA VAL A 309 35.64 14.64 30.56
C VAL A 309 36.63 15.79 30.78
N SER A 310 36.54 16.86 30.00
CA SER A 310 37.39 18.04 30.18
C SER A 310 37.19 18.66 31.57
N ALA A 311 35.96 18.80 32.05
CA ALA A 311 35.69 19.36 33.37
C ALA A 311 36.37 18.54 34.49
N ILE A 312 36.32 17.21 34.40
CA ILE A 312 37.00 16.31 35.35
C ILE A 312 38.52 16.51 35.28
N LEU A 313 39.11 16.50 34.09
CA LEU A 313 40.57 16.64 33.93
C LEU A 313 41.09 17.99 34.43
N PHE A 314 40.38 19.09 34.15
CA PHE A 314 40.79 20.41 34.61
C PHE A 314 40.58 20.59 36.12
N SER A 315 39.56 19.94 36.69
CA SER A 315 39.34 19.96 38.14
C SER A 315 40.41 19.25 38.96
N THR A 316 41.13 18.28 38.37
CA THR A 316 42.19 17.51 39.04
C THR A 316 43.60 17.98 38.67
N ALA A 317 43.80 18.55 37.48
CA ALA A 317 45.13 18.92 36.97
C ALA A 317 45.54 20.38 37.20
N VAL A 318 44.60 21.34 37.31
CA VAL A 318 44.90 22.78 37.44
C VAL A 318 43.95 23.41 38.49
N PRO A 319 44.38 23.68 39.73
CA PRO A 319 43.50 24.15 40.81
C PRO A 319 42.99 25.60 40.69
N ALA A 320 43.06 26.22 39.51
CA ALA A 320 42.59 27.58 39.32
C ALA A 320 41.08 27.58 39.03
N ALA A 321 40.26 28.10 39.96
CA ALA A 321 38.80 28.18 39.82
C ALA A 321 38.30 28.77 38.47
N GLY A 322 39.10 29.66 37.84
CA GLY A 322 38.78 30.23 36.53
C GLY A 322 38.86 29.24 35.35
N SER A 323 39.67 28.18 35.41
CA SER A 323 39.81 27.22 34.31
C SER A 323 38.58 26.30 34.20
N ILE A 324 38.06 25.85 35.35
CA ILE A 324 36.85 25.01 35.44
C ILE A 324 35.63 25.80 34.98
N PHE A 325 35.52 27.07 35.39
CA PHE A 325 34.44 27.96 34.93
C PHE A 325 34.37 28.04 33.40
N ILE A 326 35.50 28.28 32.72
CA ILE A 326 35.54 28.34 31.25
C ILE A 326 35.10 27.01 30.62
N VAL A 327 35.56 25.88 31.14
CA VAL A 327 35.19 24.56 30.62
C VAL A 327 33.69 24.30 30.75
N VAL A 328 33.08 24.67 31.88
CA VAL A 328 31.64 24.49 32.10
C VAL A 328 30.81 25.47 31.25
N VAL A 329 31.25 26.73 31.09
CA VAL A 329 30.62 27.69 30.18
C VAL A 329 30.66 27.21 28.73
N VAL A 330 31.81 26.69 28.27
CA VAL A 330 31.94 26.10 26.93
C VAL A 330 31.06 24.86 26.79
N THR A 331 31.01 24.00 27.81
CA THR A 331 30.15 22.80 27.81
C THR A 331 28.67 23.18 27.74
N LYS A 332 28.22 24.18 28.50
CA LYS A 332 26.86 24.72 28.45
C LYS A 332 26.54 25.36 27.10
N PHE A 333 27.48 26.12 26.54
CA PHE A 333 27.35 26.69 25.20
C PHE A 333 27.17 25.59 24.15
N LEU A 334 28.02 24.56 24.15
CA LEU A 334 27.94 23.43 23.23
C LEU A 334 26.63 22.64 23.43
N GLU A 335 26.24 22.36 24.67
CA GLU A 335 24.95 21.74 25.00
C GLU A 335 23.81 22.49 24.33
N ARG A 336 23.71 23.80 24.57
CA ARG A 336 22.59 24.60 24.09
C ARG A 336 22.58 24.77 22.57
N VAL A 337 23.75 24.92 21.94
CA VAL A 337 23.86 25.07 20.49
C VAL A 337 23.50 23.77 19.76
N PHE A 338 24.01 22.63 20.21
CA PHE A 338 23.80 21.35 19.54
C PHE A 338 22.41 20.77 19.80
N ILE A 339 21.87 20.92 21.01
CA ILE A 339 20.51 20.46 21.30
C ILE A 339 19.50 21.19 20.41
N ASN A 340 19.58 22.53 20.34
CA ASN A 340 18.63 23.34 19.58
C ASN A 340 18.82 23.29 18.06
N SER A 341 20.04 23.00 17.58
CA SER A 341 20.35 23.01 16.14
C SER A 341 20.39 21.64 15.49
N MET A 342 20.61 20.57 16.25
CA MET A 342 20.76 19.21 15.72
C MET A 342 19.81 18.21 16.38
N TYR A 343 19.79 18.15 17.71
CA TYR A 343 19.01 17.14 18.44
C TYR A 343 17.50 17.33 18.24
N VAL A 344 16.96 18.51 18.55
CA VAL A 344 15.51 18.80 18.50
C VAL A 344 14.91 18.54 17.09
N PRO A 345 15.51 19.02 15.98
CA PRO A 345 15.02 18.67 14.65
C PRO A 345 15.03 17.16 14.33
N SER A 346 16.06 16.45 14.81
CA SER A 346 16.20 15.01 14.61
C SER A 346 15.20 14.23 15.47
N TYR A 347 14.91 14.74 16.67
CA TYR A 347 13.90 14.25 17.60
C TYR A 347 12.48 14.33 17.03
N PHE A 348 12.08 15.47 16.46
CA PHE A 348 10.74 15.61 15.86
C PHE A 348 10.51 14.63 14.70
N THR A 349 11.57 14.29 13.98
CA THR A 349 11.51 13.33 12.86
C THR A 349 11.09 11.93 13.36
N LEU A 350 11.42 11.55 14.59
CA LEU A 350 11.07 10.23 15.15
C LEU A 350 9.55 10.02 15.31
N PHE A 351 8.77 11.10 15.39
CA PHE A 351 7.31 11.00 15.53
C PHE A 351 6.55 11.12 14.20
N GLN A 352 7.24 11.38 13.09
CA GLN A 352 6.60 11.49 11.77
C GLN A 352 5.78 10.26 11.34
N PRO A 353 6.16 9.01 11.69
CA PRO A 353 5.36 7.84 11.35
C PRO A 353 3.95 7.81 11.96
N PHE A 354 3.67 8.60 13.00
CA PHE A 354 2.36 8.58 13.67
C PHE A 354 1.38 9.57 13.03
N GLU A 355 0.09 9.23 13.00
CA GLU A 355 -1.00 10.12 12.58
C GLU A 355 -1.00 11.42 13.39
N ASP A 356 -1.41 12.55 12.78
CA ASP A 356 -1.30 13.89 13.39
C ASP A 356 -1.92 13.95 14.80
N ASN A 357 -3.10 13.35 15.01
CA ASN A 357 -3.79 13.31 16.30
C ASN A 357 -3.05 12.52 17.40
N ILE A 358 -2.20 11.57 17.03
CA ILE A 358 -1.38 10.74 17.94
C ILE A 358 0.00 11.38 18.10
N ARG A 359 0.58 11.87 17.00
CA ARG A 359 1.88 12.57 16.96
C ARG A 359 1.90 13.74 17.91
N ASP A 360 0.91 14.62 17.85
CA ASP A 360 0.81 15.80 18.72
C ASP A 360 0.71 15.40 20.19
N ARG A 361 -0.10 14.36 20.49
CA ARG A 361 -0.21 13.82 21.86
C ARG A 361 1.10 13.23 22.38
N LEU A 362 1.84 12.52 21.53
CA LEU A 362 3.13 11.92 21.88
C LEU A 362 4.22 12.96 22.11
N GLN A 363 4.29 13.98 21.25
CA GLN A 363 5.21 15.10 21.41
C GLN A 363 4.91 15.87 22.69
N ASN A 364 3.64 16.25 22.91
CA ASN A 364 3.22 16.94 24.13
C ASN A 364 3.52 16.11 25.39
N PHE A 365 3.21 14.81 25.39
CA PHE A 365 3.52 13.94 26.53
C PHE A 365 5.03 13.88 26.82
N THR A 366 5.85 13.86 25.77
CA THR A 366 7.31 13.84 25.90
C THR A 366 7.84 15.14 26.50
N GLU A 367 7.35 16.30 26.04
CA GLU A 367 7.80 17.60 26.54
C GLU A 367 7.25 17.90 27.95
N THR A 368 5.95 17.70 28.18
CA THR A 368 5.31 18.12 29.44
C THR A 368 5.41 17.11 30.56
N VAL A 369 5.54 15.80 30.26
CA VAL A 369 5.59 14.74 31.29
C VAL A 369 6.98 14.14 31.40
N ILE A 370 7.57 13.67 30.29
CA ILE A 370 8.88 13.02 30.34
C ILE A 370 9.99 14.03 30.68
N GLY A 371 10.03 15.18 30.00
CA GLY A 371 11.05 16.20 30.25
C GLY A 371 10.99 16.78 31.67
N GLN A 372 9.78 17.13 32.13
CA GLN A 372 9.57 17.67 33.48
C GLN A 372 9.76 16.61 34.57
N GLY A 373 9.31 15.37 34.33
CA GLY A 373 9.56 14.25 35.25
C GLY A 373 11.05 13.94 35.40
N ALA A 374 11.83 14.03 34.31
CA ALA A 374 13.28 13.94 34.38
C ALA A 374 13.89 15.06 35.23
N GLY A 375 13.33 16.28 35.19
CA GLY A 375 13.71 17.37 36.09
C GLY A 375 13.47 17.08 37.56
N GLY A 376 12.31 16.49 37.90
CA GLY A 376 12.04 16.04 39.28
C GLY A 376 13.00 14.96 39.75
N ILE A 377 13.30 13.98 38.89
CA ILE A 377 14.29 12.92 39.20
C ILE A 377 15.69 13.52 39.36
N ALA A 378 16.11 14.43 38.47
CA ALA A 378 17.39 15.12 38.60
C ALA A 378 17.44 15.92 39.91
N GLY A 379 16.40 16.67 40.24
CA GLY A 379 16.33 17.46 41.47
C GLY A 379 16.44 16.60 42.72
N LEU A 380 15.67 15.51 42.82
CA LEU A 380 15.76 14.57 43.95
C LEU A 380 17.15 13.92 44.05
N PHE A 381 17.72 13.54 42.90
CA PHE A 381 19.04 12.94 42.87
C PHE A 381 20.14 13.92 43.27
N LEU A 382 20.07 15.16 42.77
CA LEU A 382 21.04 16.21 43.10
C LEU A 382 20.94 16.59 44.59
N LEU A 383 19.74 16.72 45.16
CA LEU A 383 19.56 16.93 46.61
C LEU A 383 20.18 15.80 47.42
N PHE A 384 19.92 14.54 47.05
CA PHE A 384 20.54 13.40 47.72
C PHE A 384 22.07 13.43 47.64
N VAL A 385 22.62 13.84 46.49
CA VAL A 385 24.08 13.97 46.31
C VAL A 385 24.68 15.09 47.16
N PHE A 386 24.03 16.25 47.28
CA PHE A 386 24.57 17.38 48.03
C PHE A 386 24.34 17.28 49.53
N ASP A 387 23.11 16.92 49.95
CA ASP A 387 22.71 16.96 51.36
C ASP A 387 23.12 15.70 52.12
N TYR A 388 23.20 14.54 51.45
CA TYR A 388 23.52 13.26 52.10
C TYR A 388 24.92 12.75 51.78
N LEU A 389 25.31 12.74 50.51
CA LEU A 389 26.61 12.20 50.08
C LEU A 389 27.77 13.21 50.13
N VAL A 390 27.48 14.52 50.12
CA VAL A 390 28.45 15.63 50.14
C VAL A 390 29.59 15.41 49.13
N LEU A 391 29.25 15.00 47.90
CA LEU A 391 30.25 14.66 46.89
C LEU A 391 30.91 15.91 46.31
N PRO A 392 32.23 15.89 46.07
CA PRO A 392 32.91 16.99 45.40
C PRO A 392 32.48 17.05 43.92
N LEU A 393 32.49 18.27 43.34
CA LEU A 393 32.05 18.55 41.96
C LEU A 393 32.61 17.61 40.87
N PRO A 394 33.88 17.14 40.91
CA PRO A 394 34.40 16.17 39.93
C PRO A 394 33.65 14.83 39.93
N VAL A 395 33.16 14.40 41.10
CA VAL A 395 32.39 13.16 41.23
C VAL A 395 30.98 13.33 40.64
N VAL A 396 30.41 14.54 40.72
CA VAL A 396 29.14 14.87 40.04
C VAL A 396 29.30 14.78 38.51
N HIS A 397 30.42 15.25 37.96
CA HIS A 397 30.71 15.10 36.52
C HIS A 397 30.99 13.64 36.11
N LEU A 398 31.53 12.81 36.99
CA LEU A 398 31.67 11.36 36.74
C LEU A 398 30.30 10.68 36.65
N LEU A 399 29.38 11.01 37.56
CA LEU A 399 27.99 10.54 37.50
C LEU A 399 27.29 11.01 36.21
N LEU A 400 27.55 12.25 35.79
CA LEU A 400 27.06 12.78 34.51
C LEU A 400 27.55 11.95 33.31
N LEU A 401 28.80 11.48 33.29
CA LEU A 401 29.32 10.61 32.23
C LEU A 401 28.59 9.26 32.14
N ILE A 402 28.15 8.71 33.28
CA ILE A 402 27.35 7.47 33.30
C ILE A 402 25.99 7.73 32.62
N ILE A 403 25.34 8.84 32.94
CA ILE A 403 24.05 9.22 32.33
C ILE A 403 24.22 9.49 30.83
N ILE A 404 25.28 10.19 30.42
CA ILE A 404 25.61 10.45 29.00
C ILE A 404 25.87 9.15 28.24
N SER A 405 26.57 8.19 28.86
CA SER A 405 26.81 6.87 28.26
C SER A 405 25.50 6.11 28.04
N ALA A 406 24.61 6.09 29.05
CA ALA A 406 23.28 5.51 28.90
C ALA A 406 22.48 6.20 27.78
N TRP A 407 22.58 7.53 27.68
CA TRP A 407 21.92 8.31 26.63
C TRP A 407 22.44 7.93 25.23
N PHE A 408 23.76 7.83 25.06
CA PHE A 408 24.39 7.41 23.81
C PHE A 408 23.88 6.02 23.34
N PHE A 409 23.89 5.02 24.24
CA PHE A 409 23.42 3.67 23.89
C PHE A 409 21.91 3.61 23.61
N SER A 410 21.10 4.46 24.26
CA SER A 410 19.66 4.54 23.99
C SER A 410 19.37 4.96 22.54
N ILE A 411 20.15 5.91 21.99
CA ILE A 411 20.01 6.42 20.62
C ILE A 411 20.32 5.34 19.59
N LEU A 412 21.36 4.52 19.83
CA LEU A 412 21.71 3.41 18.94
C LEU A 412 20.55 2.42 18.77
N ARG A 413 19.76 2.17 19.82
CA ARG A 413 18.62 1.23 19.81
C ARG A 413 17.39 1.75 19.05
N ILE A 414 17.11 3.05 19.04
CA ILE A 414 15.92 3.66 18.42
C ILE A 414 15.95 3.52 16.89
N SER A 415 17.15 3.62 16.35
CA SER A 415 17.38 3.87 14.94
C SER A 415 17.11 2.68 14.00
N SER A 416 16.95 1.47 14.53
CA SER A 416 16.42 0.30 13.79
C SER A 416 14.89 0.21 13.88
N GLY A 417 14.29 0.74 14.94
CA GLY A 417 12.84 0.80 15.15
C GLY A 417 12.12 1.83 14.28
N TYR A 418 12.76 2.99 14.01
CA TYR A 418 12.18 4.04 13.16
C TYR A 418 11.80 3.53 11.76
N ARG A 419 12.71 2.81 11.09
CA ARG A 419 12.46 2.23 9.75
C ARG A 419 11.29 1.25 9.76
N LYS A 420 11.22 0.39 10.79
CA LYS A 420 10.12 -0.56 10.97
C LYS A 420 8.78 0.13 11.28
N SER A 421 8.81 1.22 12.05
CA SER A 421 7.61 1.99 12.39
C SER A 421 7.09 2.80 11.22
N LEU A 422 7.95 3.41 10.39
CA LEU A 422 7.54 4.12 9.17
C LEU A 422 6.98 3.17 8.11
N ALA A 423 7.68 2.05 7.86
CA ALA A 423 7.16 0.98 7.02
C ALA A 423 5.84 0.46 7.61
N GLY A 424 5.80 0.20 8.91
CA GLY A 424 4.61 -0.22 9.66
C GLY A 424 3.43 0.74 9.56
N ALA A 425 3.66 2.06 9.60
CA ALA A 425 2.64 3.09 9.53
C ALA A 425 2.03 3.24 8.14
N LEU A 426 2.87 3.23 7.09
CA LEU A 426 2.38 3.15 5.70
C LEU A 426 1.70 1.80 5.43
N LYS A 427 2.24 0.73 6.02
CA LYS A 427 1.65 -0.59 6.06
C LYS A 427 0.32 -0.56 6.82
N THR A 428 0.09 0.16 7.90
CA THR A 428 -1.20 0.19 8.61
C THR A 428 -2.19 1.17 7.99
N MET A 429 -1.72 2.30 7.44
CA MET A 429 -2.52 3.25 6.65
C MET A 429 -2.99 2.65 5.30
N GLY A 430 -2.31 1.61 4.80
CA GLY A 430 -2.71 0.81 3.63
C GLY A 430 -3.09 -0.65 3.92
N MET A 431 -2.87 -1.17 5.13
CA MET A 431 -3.06 -2.56 5.54
C MET A 431 -3.44 -2.63 7.04
N LYS A 432 -4.73 -2.49 7.31
CA LYS A 432 -5.33 -3.43 8.27
C LYS A 432 -5.39 -4.81 7.60
N GLY A 433 -4.26 -5.53 7.62
CA GLY A 433 -4.24 -6.97 7.36
C GLY A 433 -3.32 -7.42 6.22
N ARG A 434 -2.10 -7.83 6.58
CA ARG A 434 -1.33 -8.89 5.92
C ARG A 434 -0.14 -9.25 6.83
N GLU A 435 -0.19 -10.43 7.45
CA GLU A 435 0.97 -11.10 8.04
C GLU A 435 1.19 -12.43 7.30
N ILE A 436 2.31 -12.43 6.57
CA ILE A 436 3.41 -13.40 6.42
C ILE A 436 3.14 -14.89 6.68
N THR A 437 3.55 -15.63 5.65
CA THR A 437 3.71 -17.08 5.46
C THR A 437 4.87 -17.66 6.30
N LEU A 438 4.64 -18.80 6.96
CA LEU A 438 5.68 -19.72 7.45
C LEU A 438 5.27 -21.14 7.06
N LEU A 439 6.07 -21.82 6.25
CA LEU A 439 5.94 -23.24 5.93
C LEU A 439 7.35 -23.75 5.60
N GLU A 440 7.88 -24.66 6.43
CA GLU A 440 8.87 -25.66 5.98
C GLU A 440 9.02 -26.88 6.91
N ASP A 441 8.58 -26.86 8.18
CA ASP A 441 8.68 -28.05 9.05
C ASP A 441 7.32 -28.73 9.30
N ASN A 442 7.12 -29.98 8.79
CA ASN A 442 6.47 -31.13 9.46
C ASN A 442 5.82 -32.17 8.50
N ILE A 443 6.52 -33.26 8.17
CA ILE A 443 5.95 -34.44 7.46
C ILE A 443 4.91 -35.18 8.32
N GLY A 444 5.02 -35.16 9.65
CA GLY A 444 4.00 -35.72 10.56
C GLY A 444 2.64 -35.03 10.41
N TYR A 445 2.64 -33.72 10.15
CA TYR A 445 1.44 -32.92 9.97
C TYR A 445 0.72 -33.24 8.63
N LEU A 446 1.45 -33.74 7.63
CA LEU A 446 0.89 -34.18 6.35
C LEU A 446 0.17 -35.53 6.46
N LYS A 447 0.72 -36.49 7.22
CA LYS A 447 0.05 -37.78 7.49
C LYS A 447 -1.21 -37.62 8.33
N ASP A 448 -1.19 -36.74 9.33
CA ASP A 448 -2.41 -36.38 10.09
C ASP A 448 -3.44 -35.65 9.22
N GLY A 449 -2.97 -34.92 8.20
CA GLY A 449 -3.81 -34.27 7.20
C GLY A 449 -4.61 -35.24 6.31
N LEU A 450 -4.16 -36.50 6.14
CA LEU A 450 -4.86 -37.53 5.36
C LEU A 450 -6.10 -38.09 6.06
N LYS A 451 -6.14 -38.03 7.39
CA LYS A 451 -7.28 -38.45 8.22
C LYS A 451 -8.25 -37.30 8.49
N SER A 452 -8.02 -36.14 7.87
CA SER A 452 -8.90 -34.98 8.01
C SER A 452 -10.22 -35.24 7.31
N ASP A 453 -11.34 -34.81 7.90
CA ASP A 453 -12.69 -34.83 7.27
C ASP A 453 -12.82 -33.89 6.06
N ASN A 454 -11.68 -33.45 5.51
CA ASN A 454 -11.54 -32.34 4.61
C ASN A 454 -10.83 -32.76 3.32
N PRO A 455 -11.60 -33.13 2.29
CA PRO A 455 -11.14 -33.61 0.98
C PRO A 455 -10.02 -32.83 0.34
N LEU A 456 -9.95 -31.52 0.55
CA LEU A 456 -8.95 -30.68 -0.08
C LEU A 456 -7.66 -30.58 0.72
N ARG A 457 -7.77 -30.71 2.05
CA ARG A 457 -6.61 -30.88 2.90
C ARG A 457 -6.00 -32.25 2.62
N VAL A 458 -6.85 -33.28 2.55
CA VAL A 458 -6.45 -34.63 2.14
C VAL A 458 -5.83 -34.61 0.74
N LYS A 459 -6.46 -33.96 -0.26
CA LYS A 459 -5.90 -33.79 -1.61
C LYS A 459 -4.57 -33.03 -1.64
N SER A 460 -4.43 -31.96 -0.85
CA SER A 460 -3.18 -31.20 -0.77
C SER A 460 -2.07 -32.03 -0.12
N CYS A 461 -2.40 -32.77 0.94
CA CYS A 461 -1.50 -33.72 1.59
C CYS A 461 -1.13 -34.86 0.63
N LEU A 462 -2.07 -35.43 -0.14
CA LEU A 462 -1.80 -36.44 -1.16
C LEU A 462 -0.90 -35.92 -2.28
N ASN A 463 -1.13 -34.68 -2.76
CA ASN A 463 -0.29 -34.05 -3.79
C ASN A 463 1.13 -33.77 -3.29
N VAL A 464 1.27 -33.30 -2.04
CA VAL A 464 2.59 -33.06 -1.43
C VAL A 464 3.31 -34.36 -1.12
N LEU A 465 2.61 -35.39 -0.64
CA LEU A 465 3.19 -36.72 -0.38
C LEU A 465 3.58 -37.42 -1.69
N GLY A 466 2.76 -37.30 -2.74
CA GLY A 466 3.03 -37.85 -4.07
C GLY A 466 4.19 -37.15 -4.79
N ARG A 467 4.37 -35.84 -4.61
CA ARG A 467 5.55 -35.10 -5.13
C ARG A 467 6.86 -35.48 -4.44
N ASN A 468 6.78 -35.99 -3.21
CA ASN A 468 7.93 -36.36 -2.39
C ASN A 468 8.15 -37.89 -2.30
N ASN A 469 7.56 -38.68 -3.20
CA ASN A 469 7.69 -40.15 -3.26
C ASN A 469 7.44 -40.89 -1.92
N CYS A 470 6.49 -40.41 -1.10
CA CYS A 470 6.14 -41.05 0.17
C CYS A 470 5.05 -42.12 -0.03
N LYS A 471 5.39 -43.41 0.14
CA LYS A 471 4.44 -44.54 -0.01
C LYS A 471 3.35 -44.55 1.09
N LEU A 472 2.10 -44.76 0.68
CA LEU A 472 0.94 -44.94 1.56
C LEU A 472 0.74 -46.41 1.94
N SER A 473 0.21 -46.68 3.14
CA SER A 473 -0.15 -48.05 3.54
C SER A 473 -1.46 -48.50 2.86
N THR A 474 -1.64 -49.80 2.66
CA THR A 474 -2.87 -50.39 2.11
C THR A 474 -4.11 -50.02 2.94
N ALA A 475 -3.97 -49.93 4.26
CA ALA A 475 -5.04 -49.49 5.16
C ALA A 475 -5.45 -48.02 4.91
N ASP A 476 -4.48 -47.12 4.68
CA ASP A 476 -4.77 -45.72 4.35
C ASP A 476 -5.44 -45.60 2.97
N LYS A 477 -5.03 -46.43 1.98
CA LYS A 477 -5.65 -46.47 0.65
C LYS A 477 -7.11 -46.92 0.71
N ILE A 478 -7.42 -47.98 1.48
CA ILE A 478 -8.81 -48.45 1.70
C ILE A 478 -9.64 -47.40 2.43
N PHE A 479 -9.08 -46.74 3.45
CA PHE A 479 -9.75 -45.65 4.16
C PHE A 479 -10.11 -44.49 3.23
N LEU A 480 -9.19 -44.09 2.35
CA LEU A 480 -9.38 -43.01 1.39
C LEU A 480 -10.38 -43.37 0.27
N LEU A 481 -10.39 -44.62 -0.20
CA LEU A 481 -11.38 -45.13 -1.18
C LEU A 481 -12.81 -45.12 -0.63
N ASN A 482 -12.97 -45.51 0.63
CA ASN A 482 -14.25 -45.50 1.33
C ASN A 482 -14.68 -44.10 1.80
N SER A 483 -13.92 -43.05 1.49
CA SER A 483 -14.28 -41.66 1.81
C SER A 483 -15.55 -41.24 1.08
N ASN A 484 -16.49 -40.55 1.75
CA ASN A 484 -17.77 -40.11 1.16
C ASN A 484 -17.64 -38.97 0.11
N THR A 485 -16.44 -38.68 -0.39
CA THR A 485 -16.15 -37.45 -1.14
C THR A 485 -15.47 -37.73 -2.47
N ALA A 486 -16.15 -37.39 -3.56
CA ALA A 486 -15.73 -37.68 -4.92
C ALA A 486 -14.31 -37.15 -5.26
N ILE A 487 -13.87 -36.05 -4.65
CA ILE A 487 -12.55 -35.44 -4.90
C ILE A 487 -11.42 -36.28 -4.31
N VAL A 488 -11.57 -36.78 -3.07
CA VAL A 488 -10.58 -37.69 -2.46
C VAL A 488 -10.54 -39.00 -3.23
N GLN A 489 -11.72 -39.50 -3.59
CA GLN A 489 -11.86 -40.74 -4.35
C GLN A 489 -11.23 -40.64 -5.74
N GLN A 490 -11.37 -39.51 -6.43
CA GLN A 490 -10.72 -39.28 -7.71
C GLN A 490 -9.19 -39.20 -7.56
N GLU A 491 -8.71 -38.52 -6.52
CA GLU A 491 -7.27 -38.40 -6.26
C GLU A 491 -6.64 -39.75 -5.88
N ILE A 492 -7.29 -40.54 -5.01
CA ILE A 492 -6.80 -41.88 -4.66
C ILE A 492 -6.88 -42.84 -5.84
N CYS A 493 -7.90 -42.75 -6.70
CA CYS A 493 -7.93 -43.53 -7.95
C CYS A 493 -6.75 -43.14 -8.85
N SER A 494 -6.47 -41.84 -9.02
CA SER A 494 -5.31 -41.39 -9.79
C SER A 494 -3.97 -41.82 -9.18
N LEU A 495 -3.90 -41.96 -7.85
CA LEU A 495 -2.74 -42.49 -7.15
C LEU A 495 -2.61 -44.00 -7.37
N LEU A 496 -3.71 -44.76 -7.32
CA LEU A 496 -3.73 -46.20 -7.57
C LEU A 496 -3.42 -46.58 -9.02
N VAL A 497 -3.66 -45.70 -9.99
CA VAL A 497 -3.18 -45.88 -11.37
C VAL A 497 -1.65 -45.77 -11.43
N ARG A 498 -1.04 -44.87 -10.65
CA ARG A 498 0.43 -44.70 -10.61
C ARG A 498 1.13 -45.73 -9.72
N GLU A 499 0.47 -46.16 -8.65
CA GLU A 499 0.93 -47.15 -7.68
C GLU A 499 -0.14 -48.26 -7.52
N PRO A 500 -0.26 -49.16 -8.51
CA PRO A 500 -1.26 -50.22 -8.49
C PRO A 500 -1.08 -51.16 -7.30
N ASP A 501 -2.21 -51.58 -6.73
CA ASP A 501 -2.29 -52.40 -5.52
C ASP A 501 -3.27 -53.56 -5.77
N PRO A 502 -2.78 -54.72 -6.29
CA PRO A 502 -3.65 -55.81 -6.72
C PRO A 502 -4.52 -56.40 -5.61
N GLU A 503 -4.05 -56.36 -4.36
CA GLU A 503 -4.77 -56.84 -3.17
C GLU A 503 -6.08 -56.07 -2.92
N LEU A 504 -6.20 -54.87 -3.49
CA LEU A 504 -7.33 -53.97 -3.33
C LEU A 504 -8.44 -54.18 -4.35
N LEU A 505 -8.25 -55.04 -5.36
CA LEU A 505 -9.23 -55.31 -6.42
C LEU A 505 -10.64 -55.69 -5.88
N PRO A 506 -10.80 -56.55 -4.85
CA PRO A 506 -12.13 -56.90 -4.35
C PRO A 506 -12.91 -55.68 -3.81
N GLU A 507 -12.23 -54.75 -3.14
CA GLU A 507 -12.84 -53.51 -2.63
C GLU A 507 -13.10 -52.51 -3.76
N LEU A 508 -12.22 -52.42 -4.78
CA LEU A 508 -12.46 -51.61 -5.97
C LEU A 508 -13.69 -52.09 -6.76
N LEU A 509 -13.87 -53.40 -6.93
CA LEU A 509 -15.04 -54.00 -7.59
C LEU A 509 -16.34 -53.81 -6.79
N LYS A 510 -16.26 -53.94 -5.46
CA LYS A 510 -17.38 -53.64 -4.55
C LYS A 510 -17.76 -52.16 -4.63
N TYR A 511 -16.77 -51.28 -4.72
CA TYR A 511 -16.99 -49.85 -4.87
C TYR A 511 -17.59 -49.49 -6.23
N PHE A 512 -17.15 -50.13 -7.32
CA PHE A 512 -17.74 -49.96 -8.66
C PHE A 512 -19.25 -50.23 -8.68
N ASN A 513 -19.71 -51.25 -7.96
CA ASN A 513 -21.13 -51.62 -7.86
C ASN A 513 -21.94 -50.75 -6.89
N THR A 514 -21.30 -50.07 -5.94
CA THR A 514 -21.95 -49.27 -4.89
C THR A 514 -21.79 -47.76 -5.08
N ILE A 515 -21.11 -47.34 -6.16
CA ILE A 515 -20.80 -45.95 -6.46
C ILE A 515 -22.06 -45.08 -6.52
N LYS A 516 -22.06 -43.96 -5.79
CA LYS A 516 -23.12 -42.95 -5.83
C LYS A 516 -22.85 -41.84 -6.85
N HIS A 517 -21.58 -41.59 -7.19
CA HIS A 517 -21.16 -40.46 -8.04
C HIS A 517 -20.69 -40.91 -9.41
N LYS A 518 -21.51 -40.69 -10.45
CA LYS A 518 -21.20 -41.08 -11.84
C LYS A 518 -19.94 -40.45 -12.43
N ARG A 519 -19.37 -39.40 -11.82
CA ARG A 519 -18.17 -38.68 -12.29
C ARG A 519 -16.84 -39.34 -11.90
N THR A 520 -16.83 -40.21 -10.88
CA THR A 520 -15.61 -40.93 -10.44
C THR A 520 -15.42 -42.26 -11.16
N LEU A 521 -16.44 -42.72 -11.87
CA LEU A 521 -16.44 -44.01 -12.57
C LEU A 521 -15.27 -44.16 -13.55
N PRO A 522 -14.89 -43.18 -14.38
CA PRO A 522 -13.76 -43.34 -15.30
C PRO A 522 -12.43 -43.60 -14.56
N GLY A 523 -12.04 -42.73 -13.62
CA GLY A 523 -10.79 -42.95 -12.86
C GLY A 523 -10.79 -44.23 -12.03
N LEU A 524 -11.95 -44.72 -11.59
CA LEU A 524 -12.06 -46.03 -10.93
C LEU A 524 -11.86 -47.19 -11.92
N VAL A 525 -12.43 -47.10 -13.12
CA VAL A 525 -12.24 -48.09 -14.19
C VAL A 525 -10.77 -48.19 -14.59
N GLU A 526 -10.09 -47.05 -14.70
CA GLU A 526 -8.64 -46.97 -14.93
C GLU A 526 -7.85 -47.63 -13.80
N ALA A 527 -8.16 -47.30 -12.54
CA ALA A 527 -7.52 -47.91 -11.37
C ALA A 527 -7.78 -49.43 -11.25
N ILE A 528 -8.97 -49.90 -11.63
CA ILE A 528 -9.30 -51.34 -11.72
C ILE A 528 -8.50 -52.00 -12.84
N GLY A 529 -8.34 -51.32 -13.98
CA GLY A 529 -7.54 -51.83 -15.10
C GLY A 529 -6.07 -51.96 -14.75
N ALA A 530 -5.52 -50.98 -14.01
CA ALA A 530 -4.14 -50.96 -13.56
C ALA A 530 -3.76 -52.12 -12.62
N THR A 531 -4.72 -52.88 -12.08
CA THR A 531 -4.41 -54.09 -11.29
C THR A 531 -4.09 -55.31 -12.16
N GLU A 532 -4.32 -55.26 -13.47
CA GLU A 532 -4.01 -56.31 -14.47
C GLU A 532 -4.63 -57.70 -14.20
N GLU A 533 -5.70 -57.74 -13.39
CA GLU A 533 -6.32 -58.98 -12.93
C GLU A 533 -7.39 -59.51 -13.91
N LYS A 534 -7.55 -60.85 -13.99
CA LYS A 534 -8.49 -61.48 -14.95
C LYS A 534 -9.94 -61.03 -14.76
N LYS A 535 -10.34 -60.74 -13.51
CA LYS A 535 -11.68 -60.22 -13.17
C LYS A 535 -11.88 -58.77 -13.60
N ALA A 536 -10.84 -57.95 -13.51
CA ALA A 536 -10.85 -56.56 -13.95
C ALA A 536 -11.03 -56.48 -15.49
N PHE A 537 -10.30 -57.33 -16.24
CA PHE A 537 -10.43 -57.43 -17.69
C PHE A 537 -11.87 -57.75 -18.15
N GLN A 538 -12.55 -58.70 -17.50
CA GLN A 538 -13.94 -59.07 -17.82
C GLN A 538 -14.93 -57.94 -17.57
N LEU A 539 -14.74 -57.15 -16.50
CA LEU A 539 -15.59 -55.99 -16.23
C LEU A 539 -15.39 -54.91 -17.29
N ILE A 540 -14.14 -54.56 -17.59
CA ILE A 540 -13.80 -53.47 -18.51
C ILE A 540 -14.25 -53.78 -19.94
N THR A 541 -14.07 -55.03 -20.40
CA THR A 541 -14.59 -55.48 -21.72
C THR A 541 -16.12 -55.40 -21.81
N GLY A 542 -16.84 -55.67 -20.72
CA GLY A 542 -18.30 -55.46 -20.65
C GLY A 542 -18.72 -54.00 -20.83
N LEU A 543 -17.89 -53.05 -20.40
CA LEU A 543 -18.17 -51.61 -20.46
C LEU A 543 -18.04 -51.01 -21.87
N LEU A 544 -17.45 -51.73 -22.82
CA LEU A 544 -17.38 -51.33 -24.23
C LEU A 544 -18.78 -51.12 -24.86
N LYS A 545 -19.80 -51.83 -24.36
CA LYS A 545 -21.20 -51.71 -24.80
C LYS A 545 -22.00 -50.62 -24.07
N SER A 546 -21.39 -49.92 -23.11
CA SER A 546 -22.06 -48.90 -22.31
C SER A 546 -22.61 -47.76 -23.16
N ARG A 547 -23.82 -47.26 -22.86
CA ARG A 547 -24.39 -46.05 -23.49
C ARG A 547 -23.70 -44.76 -23.04
N ASN A 548 -22.92 -44.80 -21.95
CA ASN A 548 -22.15 -43.65 -21.47
C ASN A 548 -20.82 -43.58 -22.21
N THR A 549 -20.64 -42.53 -23.02
CA THR A 549 -19.44 -42.32 -23.83
C THR A 549 -18.17 -42.20 -22.98
N ALA A 550 -18.21 -41.51 -21.83
CA ALA A 550 -17.04 -41.36 -20.96
C ALA A 550 -16.57 -42.70 -20.37
N LEU A 551 -17.51 -43.59 -20.03
CA LEU A 551 -17.16 -44.94 -19.53
C LEU A 551 -16.65 -45.85 -20.64
N ARG A 552 -17.19 -45.69 -21.85
CA ARG A 552 -16.74 -46.44 -23.01
C ARG A 552 -15.33 -46.01 -23.42
N ASP A 553 -15.10 -44.70 -23.49
CA ASP A 553 -13.80 -44.10 -23.83
C ASP A 553 -12.74 -44.50 -22.80
N GLU A 554 -13.08 -44.48 -21.51
CA GLU A 554 -12.20 -44.96 -20.46
C GLU A 554 -11.96 -46.47 -20.52
N ALA A 555 -12.99 -47.27 -20.78
CA ALA A 555 -12.82 -48.72 -20.93
C ALA A 555 -11.89 -49.06 -22.11
N ILE A 556 -12.00 -48.33 -23.22
CA ILE A 556 -11.08 -48.45 -24.36
C ILE A 556 -9.66 -48.06 -23.92
N MET A 557 -9.48 -46.94 -23.22
CA MET A 557 -8.18 -46.50 -22.69
C MET A 557 -7.56 -47.52 -21.73
N SER A 558 -8.32 -47.99 -20.75
CA SER A 558 -7.83 -48.95 -19.74
C SER A 558 -7.44 -50.29 -20.39
N LEU A 559 -8.18 -50.76 -21.40
CA LEU A 559 -7.81 -51.95 -22.16
C LEU A 559 -6.52 -51.73 -22.97
N LEU A 560 -6.36 -50.56 -23.60
CA LEU A 560 -5.18 -50.23 -24.37
C LEU A 560 -3.92 -50.08 -23.51
N LEU A 561 -4.04 -49.49 -22.32
CA LEU A 561 -2.90 -49.21 -21.43
C LEU A 561 -2.49 -50.41 -20.57
N HIS A 562 -3.43 -51.22 -20.08
CA HIS A 562 -3.14 -52.25 -19.06
C HIS A 562 -3.32 -53.70 -19.54
N TYR A 563 -3.90 -53.94 -20.72
CA TYR A 563 -4.15 -55.29 -21.23
C TYR A 563 -3.64 -55.44 -22.68
N PRO A 564 -2.32 -55.57 -22.88
CA PRO A 564 -1.67 -55.43 -24.19
C PRO A 564 -1.82 -56.65 -25.12
N ASP A 565 -2.80 -57.53 -24.91
CA ASP A 565 -3.02 -58.68 -25.80
C ASP A 565 -3.12 -58.21 -27.27
N LYS A 566 -2.22 -58.74 -28.12
CA LYS A 566 -1.94 -58.18 -29.44
C LYS A 566 -3.18 -58.08 -30.31
N GLN A 567 -4.09 -59.05 -30.26
CA GLN A 567 -5.30 -59.05 -31.09
C GLN A 567 -6.36 -58.05 -30.63
N VAL A 568 -6.51 -57.84 -29.31
CA VAL A 568 -7.52 -56.91 -28.74
C VAL A 568 -7.02 -55.46 -28.82
N SER A 569 -5.72 -55.24 -28.63
CA SER A 569 -5.09 -53.93 -28.78
C SER A 569 -5.23 -53.42 -30.22
N ILE A 570 -4.95 -54.24 -31.24
CA ILE A 570 -5.06 -53.86 -32.66
C ILE A 570 -6.47 -53.35 -33.02
N ILE A 571 -7.53 -54.02 -32.57
CA ILE A 571 -8.92 -53.64 -32.90
C ILE A 571 -9.29 -52.27 -32.31
N HIS A 572 -8.89 -52.00 -31.06
CA HIS A 572 -9.20 -50.74 -30.39
C HIS A 572 -8.32 -49.59 -30.92
N LYS A 573 -7.05 -49.88 -31.23
CA LYS A 573 -6.12 -48.99 -31.91
C LYS A 573 -6.67 -48.53 -33.27
N GLU A 574 -7.18 -49.45 -34.09
CA GLU A 574 -7.78 -49.14 -35.39
C GLU A 574 -9.09 -48.33 -35.28
N LEU A 575 -9.91 -48.62 -34.26
CA LEU A 575 -11.15 -47.89 -33.99
C LEU A 575 -10.89 -46.42 -33.62
N VAL A 576 -9.91 -46.18 -32.75
CA VAL A 576 -9.53 -44.85 -32.27
C VAL A 576 -8.91 -44.02 -33.40
N HIS A 577 -8.10 -44.64 -34.27
CA HIS A 577 -7.58 -43.98 -35.46
C HIS A 577 -8.71 -43.55 -36.42
N LYS A 578 -9.70 -44.42 -36.67
CA LYS A 578 -10.91 -44.07 -37.46
C LYS A 578 -11.73 -42.94 -36.83
N TRP A 579 -11.70 -42.79 -35.50
CA TRP A 579 -12.38 -41.70 -34.81
C TRP A 579 -11.68 -40.35 -34.98
N ALA A 580 -10.35 -40.33 -34.99
CA ALA A 580 -9.55 -39.11 -35.17
C ALA A 580 -9.83 -38.42 -36.51
N VAL A 581 -10.03 -39.21 -37.58
CA VAL A 581 -10.33 -38.70 -38.94
C VAL A 581 -11.83 -38.64 -39.27
N SER A 582 -12.70 -38.81 -38.28
CA SER A 582 -14.14 -38.86 -38.52
C SER A 582 -14.73 -37.49 -38.83
N LYS A 583 -15.69 -37.42 -39.77
CA LYS A 583 -16.51 -36.21 -39.99
C LYS A 583 -17.36 -35.82 -38.76
N VAL A 584 -17.58 -36.74 -37.81
CA VAL A 584 -18.38 -36.49 -36.60
C VAL A 584 -17.50 -35.92 -35.49
N MET A 585 -17.72 -34.64 -35.14
CA MET A 585 -16.99 -33.92 -34.08
C MET A 585 -16.92 -34.69 -32.75
N LYS A 586 -18.02 -35.33 -32.30
CA LYS A 586 -18.03 -36.12 -31.06
C LYS A 586 -17.03 -37.28 -31.06
N LYS A 587 -16.82 -37.92 -32.23
CA LYS A 587 -15.84 -39.00 -32.37
C LYS A 587 -14.41 -38.45 -32.32
N ARG A 588 -14.15 -37.31 -32.96
CA ARG A 588 -12.86 -36.62 -32.89
C ARG A 588 -12.54 -36.11 -31.48
N LEU A 589 -13.55 -35.65 -30.73
CA LEU A 589 -13.41 -35.29 -29.32
C LEU A 589 -13.01 -36.50 -28.45
N SER A 590 -13.68 -37.64 -28.61
CA SER A 590 -13.28 -38.89 -27.92
C SER A 590 -11.87 -39.31 -28.31
N ALA A 591 -11.51 -39.24 -29.59
CA ALA A 591 -10.13 -39.49 -30.04
C ALA A 591 -9.12 -38.52 -29.40
N ALA A 592 -9.44 -37.22 -29.31
CA ALA A 592 -8.62 -36.20 -28.66
C ALA A 592 -8.47 -36.36 -27.14
N SER A 593 -9.37 -37.08 -26.47
CA SER A 593 -9.20 -37.44 -25.06
C SER A 593 -8.36 -38.71 -24.84
N ILE A 594 -8.30 -39.59 -25.85
CA ILE A 594 -7.73 -40.94 -25.78
C ILE A 594 -6.30 -40.95 -26.34
N ILE A 595 -6.14 -40.58 -27.62
CA ILE A 595 -4.88 -40.70 -28.37
C ILE A 595 -3.71 -39.98 -27.67
N PRO A 596 -3.85 -38.73 -27.20
CA PRO A 596 -2.73 -38.00 -26.59
C PRO A 596 -2.18 -38.61 -25.30
N ARG A 597 -2.89 -39.59 -24.71
CA ARG A 597 -2.48 -40.33 -23.51
C ARG A 597 -1.86 -41.69 -23.82
N LEU A 598 -1.97 -42.16 -25.06
CA LEU A 598 -1.34 -43.40 -25.50
C LEU A 598 0.14 -43.09 -25.74
N LYS A 599 1.03 -43.65 -24.90
CA LYS A 599 2.49 -43.43 -24.93
C LYS A 599 3.20 -44.12 -26.11
N ASP A 600 2.57 -44.10 -27.28
CA ASP A 600 2.96 -44.90 -28.43
C ASP A 600 3.20 -43.98 -29.65
N GLU A 601 4.42 -44.05 -30.19
CA GLU A 601 4.90 -43.19 -31.28
C GLU A 601 4.10 -43.37 -32.58
N GLU A 602 3.44 -44.52 -32.77
CA GLU A 602 2.56 -44.78 -33.93
C GLU A 602 1.41 -43.75 -34.04
N TYR A 603 1.04 -43.10 -32.93
CA TYR A 603 -0.05 -42.12 -32.88
C TYR A 603 0.38 -40.67 -33.06
N THR A 604 1.67 -40.41 -33.16
CA THR A 604 2.24 -39.07 -33.38
C THR A 604 1.54 -38.32 -34.54
N PRO A 605 1.25 -38.95 -35.71
CA PRO A 605 0.51 -38.28 -36.78
C PRO A 605 -0.94 -37.95 -36.39
N GLY A 606 -1.60 -38.82 -35.62
CA GLY A 606 -2.97 -38.62 -35.14
C GLY A 606 -3.09 -37.50 -34.11
N ILE A 607 -2.10 -37.35 -33.23
CA ILE A 607 -2.03 -36.26 -32.26
C ILE A 607 -1.85 -34.92 -32.98
N SER A 608 -0.91 -34.84 -33.93
CA SER A 608 -0.68 -33.64 -34.74
C SER A 608 -1.93 -33.23 -35.54
N LEU A 609 -2.69 -34.21 -36.06
CA LEU A 609 -3.97 -33.96 -36.74
C LEU A 609 -5.02 -33.35 -35.79
N LEU A 610 -5.15 -33.88 -34.57
CA LEU A 610 -6.12 -33.40 -33.58
C LEU A 610 -5.74 -32.04 -32.97
N LEU A 611 -4.44 -31.77 -32.79
CA LEU A 611 -3.92 -30.46 -32.38
C LEU A 611 -4.19 -29.38 -33.45
N ASN A 612 -4.26 -29.78 -34.72
CA ASN A 612 -4.54 -28.91 -35.85
C ASN A 612 -6.00 -28.96 -36.37
N ASP A 613 -6.91 -29.64 -35.68
CA ASP A 613 -8.32 -29.79 -36.08
C ASP A 613 -8.99 -28.43 -36.36
N GLU A 614 -9.97 -28.39 -37.26
CA GLU A 614 -10.74 -27.18 -37.59
C GLU A 614 -11.50 -26.63 -36.36
N GLU A 615 -11.99 -27.53 -35.49
CA GLU A 615 -12.79 -27.18 -34.33
C GLU A 615 -11.94 -26.85 -33.08
N MET A 616 -12.16 -25.67 -32.50
CA MET A 616 -11.40 -25.22 -31.32
C MET A 616 -11.55 -26.15 -30.12
N GLN A 617 -12.73 -26.76 -29.91
CA GLN A 617 -12.95 -27.68 -28.79
C GLN A 617 -12.10 -28.95 -28.91
N VAL A 618 -11.89 -29.45 -30.12
CA VAL A 618 -11.06 -30.64 -30.37
C VAL A 618 -9.60 -30.31 -30.07
N ARG A 619 -9.08 -29.19 -30.62
CA ARG A 619 -7.71 -28.73 -30.33
C ARG A 619 -7.44 -28.54 -28.84
N LYS A 620 -8.37 -27.90 -28.12
CA LYS A 620 -8.25 -27.70 -26.67
C LYS A 620 -8.21 -29.02 -25.90
N THR A 621 -9.06 -29.97 -26.28
CA THR A 621 -9.12 -31.29 -25.65
C THR A 621 -7.85 -32.08 -25.91
N ALA A 622 -7.33 -32.02 -27.14
CA ALA A 622 -6.09 -32.68 -27.53
C ALA A 622 -4.89 -32.12 -26.76
N ALA A 623 -4.72 -30.79 -26.73
CA ALA A 623 -3.65 -30.14 -26.00
C ALA A 623 -3.75 -30.39 -24.49
N ALA A 624 -4.95 -30.34 -23.91
CA ALA A 624 -5.14 -30.54 -22.47
C ALA A 624 -5.01 -32.01 -22.02
N SER A 625 -5.14 -32.98 -22.94
CA SER A 625 -5.03 -34.41 -22.65
C SER A 625 -3.66 -35.00 -23.00
N LEU A 626 -2.75 -34.19 -23.54
CA LEU A 626 -1.41 -34.62 -23.94
C LEU A 626 -0.62 -35.09 -22.71
N ASP A 627 -0.07 -36.29 -22.79
CA ASP A 627 0.77 -36.83 -21.73
C ASP A 627 2.08 -36.01 -21.61
N PRO A 628 2.52 -35.63 -20.39
CA PRO A 628 3.74 -34.87 -20.16
C PRO A 628 5.01 -35.46 -20.82
N ASP A 629 5.08 -36.77 -20.99
CA ASP A 629 6.25 -37.45 -21.56
C ASP A 629 6.32 -37.26 -23.09
N ILE A 630 5.19 -37.00 -23.76
CA ILE A 630 5.07 -36.87 -25.22
C ILE A 630 5.10 -35.39 -25.66
N VAL A 631 4.82 -34.45 -24.74
CA VAL A 631 4.86 -33.00 -25.02
C VAL A 631 6.14 -32.55 -25.75
N PRO A 632 7.37 -33.01 -25.40
CA PRO A 632 8.58 -32.60 -26.11
C PRO A 632 8.57 -32.94 -27.61
N VAL A 633 7.94 -34.06 -27.99
CA VAL A 633 7.83 -34.51 -29.40
C VAL A 633 6.90 -33.61 -30.21
N HIS A 634 5.90 -33.00 -29.56
CA HIS A 634 4.91 -32.12 -30.19
C HIS A 634 5.11 -30.64 -29.87
N LEU A 635 6.27 -30.27 -29.32
CA LEU A 635 6.50 -28.91 -28.83
C LEU A 635 6.35 -27.86 -29.94
N ASP A 636 6.88 -28.14 -31.13
CA ASP A 636 6.77 -27.23 -32.29
C ASP A 636 5.31 -27.03 -32.71
N THR A 637 4.55 -28.13 -32.82
CA THR A 637 3.10 -28.08 -33.13
C THR A 637 2.34 -27.33 -32.05
N LEU A 638 2.66 -27.53 -30.78
CA LEU A 638 2.04 -26.82 -29.66
C LEU A 638 2.35 -25.32 -29.70
N ILE A 639 3.58 -24.94 -30.03
CA ILE A 639 3.98 -23.54 -30.16
C ILE A 639 3.25 -22.88 -31.33
N GLU A 640 3.08 -23.58 -32.46
CA GLU A 640 2.28 -23.09 -33.58
C GLU A 640 0.81 -22.92 -33.18
N VAL A 641 0.22 -23.94 -32.53
CA VAL A 641 -1.17 -23.92 -32.06
C VAL A 641 -1.38 -22.84 -31.00
N MET A 642 -0.38 -22.53 -30.17
CA MET A 642 -0.39 -21.45 -29.19
C MET A 642 -0.53 -20.07 -29.84
N ARG A 643 -0.09 -19.90 -31.09
CA ARG A 643 -0.28 -18.65 -31.84
C ARG A 643 -1.75 -18.40 -32.20
N ARG A 644 -2.59 -19.43 -32.22
CA ARG A 644 -4.01 -19.33 -32.57
C ARG A 644 -4.85 -18.74 -31.41
N PRO A 645 -5.85 -17.88 -31.69
CA PRO A 645 -6.69 -17.27 -30.64
C PRO A 645 -7.37 -18.30 -29.73
N GLY A 646 -7.31 -18.08 -28.42
CA GLY A 646 -7.99 -18.90 -27.42
C GLY A 646 -7.31 -20.23 -27.05
N MET A 647 -6.15 -20.55 -27.63
CA MET A 647 -5.37 -21.76 -27.32
C MET A 647 -4.34 -21.57 -26.20
N GLU A 648 -3.95 -20.32 -25.91
CA GLU A 648 -2.87 -19.95 -24.99
C GLU A 648 -2.92 -20.68 -23.64
N SER A 649 -4.04 -20.60 -22.91
CA SER A 649 -4.18 -21.23 -21.59
C SER A 649 -4.03 -22.75 -21.64
N SER A 650 -4.56 -23.40 -22.68
CA SER A 650 -4.49 -24.85 -22.85
C SER A 650 -3.06 -25.32 -23.15
N VAL A 651 -2.35 -24.62 -24.03
CA VAL A 651 -0.96 -24.97 -24.37
C VAL A 651 -0.01 -24.65 -23.22
N ILE A 652 -0.11 -23.46 -22.61
CA ILE A 652 0.72 -23.11 -21.45
C ILE A 652 0.54 -24.16 -20.35
N LYS A 653 -0.69 -24.62 -20.09
CA LYS A 653 -0.95 -25.66 -19.10
C LYS A 653 -0.28 -26.99 -19.46
N ALA A 654 -0.41 -27.44 -20.71
CA ALA A 654 0.20 -28.68 -21.18
C ALA A 654 1.74 -28.64 -21.08
N VAL A 655 2.35 -27.56 -21.58
CA VAL A 655 3.80 -27.37 -21.59
C VAL A 655 4.35 -27.10 -20.18
N SER A 656 3.57 -26.48 -19.28
CA SER A 656 4.00 -26.26 -17.89
C SER A 656 3.91 -27.53 -17.03
N ALA A 657 3.15 -28.54 -17.45
CA ALA A 657 2.99 -29.80 -16.72
C ALA A 657 4.13 -30.80 -16.98
N THR A 658 5.05 -30.52 -17.92
CA THR A 658 6.16 -31.40 -18.26
C THR A 658 7.22 -31.44 -17.17
N GLY A 659 7.55 -32.66 -16.72
CA GLY A 659 8.68 -32.92 -15.84
C GLY A 659 10.03 -32.82 -16.57
N MET A 660 10.06 -33.19 -17.85
CA MET A 660 11.26 -33.17 -18.69
C MET A 660 11.82 -31.76 -18.87
N ASP A 661 13.13 -31.67 -19.09
CA ASP A 661 13.80 -30.40 -19.34
C ASP A 661 13.67 -29.98 -20.81
N ILE A 662 12.58 -29.27 -21.11
CA ILE A 662 12.34 -28.67 -22.43
C ILE A 662 12.98 -27.28 -22.58
N THR A 663 13.82 -26.88 -21.62
CA THR A 663 14.41 -25.54 -21.58
C THR A 663 15.19 -25.21 -22.84
N GLN A 664 16.02 -26.14 -23.32
CA GLN A 664 16.86 -25.93 -24.51
C GLN A 664 16.02 -25.71 -25.78
N GLN A 665 14.91 -26.44 -25.93
CA GLN A 665 14.01 -26.31 -27.07
C GLN A 665 13.24 -24.99 -27.01
N LEU A 666 12.74 -24.61 -25.83
CA LEU A 666 12.09 -23.31 -25.62
C LEU A 666 13.07 -22.14 -25.83
N GLU A 667 14.33 -22.30 -25.45
CA GLU A 667 15.37 -21.30 -25.71
C GLU A 667 15.69 -21.17 -27.20
N ALA A 668 15.76 -22.29 -27.94
CA ALA A 668 15.94 -22.27 -29.39
C ALA A 668 14.83 -21.44 -30.06
N VAL A 669 13.57 -21.66 -29.65
CA VAL A 669 12.42 -20.89 -30.15
C VAL A 669 12.46 -19.43 -29.68
N TYR A 670 12.89 -19.16 -28.44
CA TYR A 670 12.99 -17.78 -27.93
C TYR A 670 14.04 -16.96 -28.72
N ASN A 671 15.13 -17.61 -29.13
CA ASN A 671 16.25 -16.97 -29.82
C ASN A 671 16.10 -16.94 -31.35
N ASP A 672 15.13 -17.66 -31.93
CA ASP A 672 14.80 -17.63 -33.35
C ASP A 672 14.19 -16.27 -33.74
N GLN A 673 15.02 -15.37 -34.28
CA GLN A 673 14.62 -14.01 -34.64
C GLN A 673 13.66 -13.95 -35.84
N ASP A 674 13.68 -14.95 -36.73
CA ASP A 674 12.90 -14.94 -37.96
C ASP A 674 11.47 -15.46 -37.72
N ASN A 675 11.27 -16.38 -36.76
CA ASN A 675 9.96 -16.99 -36.49
C ASN A 675 9.32 -16.61 -35.14
N CYS A 676 10.01 -15.94 -34.22
CA CYS A 676 9.48 -15.67 -32.87
C CYS A 676 9.11 -14.19 -32.66
N ASP A 677 7.81 -13.89 -32.76
CA ASP A 677 7.29 -12.56 -32.46
C ASP A 677 7.31 -12.25 -30.94
N GLY A 678 7.25 -10.97 -30.58
CA GLY A 678 7.24 -10.53 -29.17
C GLY A 678 6.11 -11.15 -28.35
N LYS A 679 4.96 -11.45 -28.96
CA LYS A 679 3.85 -12.16 -28.28
C LYS A 679 4.23 -13.61 -27.95
N THR A 680 4.96 -14.30 -28.82
CA THR A 680 5.46 -15.65 -28.57
C THR A 680 6.54 -15.64 -27.48
N LYS A 681 7.48 -14.68 -27.50
CA LYS A 681 8.44 -14.47 -26.40
C LYS A 681 7.74 -14.26 -25.04
N ALA A 682 6.72 -13.41 -24.98
CA ALA A 682 5.93 -13.19 -23.77
C ALA A 682 5.24 -14.47 -23.26
N ARG A 683 4.71 -15.30 -24.17
CA ARG A 683 4.11 -16.60 -23.82
C ARG A 683 5.15 -17.57 -23.26
N ILE A 684 6.35 -17.63 -23.83
CA ILE A 684 7.46 -18.46 -23.32
C ILE A 684 7.85 -18.00 -21.91
N ILE A 685 7.94 -16.69 -21.65
CA ILE A 685 8.17 -16.15 -20.31
C ILE A 685 7.10 -16.62 -19.31
N ARG A 686 5.83 -16.65 -19.73
CA ARG A 686 4.72 -17.18 -18.90
C ARG A 686 4.84 -18.69 -18.65
N ILE A 687 5.33 -19.47 -19.61
CA ILE A 687 5.64 -20.90 -19.43
C ILE A 687 6.74 -21.06 -18.38
N TYR A 688 7.84 -20.31 -18.49
CA TYR A 688 8.92 -20.33 -17.49
C TYR A 688 8.42 -19.99 -16.09
N LYS A 689 7.57 -18.97 -15.98
CA LYS A 689 6.91 -18.56 -14.73
C LYS A 689 6.07 -19.70 -14.12
N ASN A 690 5.26 -20.38 -14.93
CA ASN A 690 4.31 -21.38 -14.43
C ASN A 690 4.94 -22.74 -14.08
N GLN A 691 6.07 -23.10 -14.68
CA GLN A 691 6.80 -24.32 -14.32
C GLN A 691 7.42 -24.28 -12.92
N ALA A 692 7.59 -23.08 -12.33
CA ALA A 692 8.15 -22.87 -10.99
C ALA A 692 9.52 -23.57 -10.73
N LYS A 693 10.30 -23.86 -11.77
CA LYS A 693 11.66 -24.42 -11.65
C LYS A 693 12.66 -23.33 -11.25
N GLU A 694 13.55 -23.62 -10.31
CA GLU A 694 14.58 -22.66 -9.89
C GLU A 694 15.56 -22.30 -11.01
N SER A 695 15.82 -23.22 -11.96
CA SER A 695 16.60 -22.94 -13.17
C SER A 695 15.99 -21.82 -14.01
N ASN A 696 14.65 -21.72 -14.08
CA ASN A 696 13.94 -20.70 -14.86
C ASN A 696 14.21 -19.29 -14.33
N LYS A 697 14.44 -19.14 -13.02
CA LYS A 697 14.81 -17.85 -12.41
C LYS A 697 16.08 -17.27 -13.03
N TYR A 698 17.09 -18.11 -13.25
CA TYR A 698 18.37 -17.67 -13.81
C TYR A 698 18.28 -17.38 -15.32
N LEU A 699 17.47 -18.14 -16.04
CA LEU A 699 17.18 -17.89 -17.47
C LEU A 699 16.47 -16.57 -17.68
N LEU A 700 15.44 -16.29 -16.88
CA LEU A 700 14.72 -15.01 -16.91
C LEU A 700 15.64 -13.83 -16.56
N ARG A 701 16.51 -14.01 -15.56
CA ARG A 701 17.52 -13.02 -15.18
C ARG A 701 18.50 -12.73 -16.31
N ALA A 702 18.94 -13.74 -17.05
CA ALA A 702 19.86 -13.57 -18.18
C ALA A 702 19.25 -12.77 -19.34
N LYS A 703 17.93 -12.69 -19.43
CA LYS A 703 17.20 -12.00 -20.51
C LYS A 703 16.74 -10.58 -20.15
N LEU A 704 17.11 -10.07 -18.95
CA LEU A 704 16.70 -8.75 -18.47
C LEU A 704 17.16 -7.57 -19.34
N ASP A 705 18.17 -7.79 -20.19
CA ASP A 705 18.70 -6.78 -21.13
C ASP A 705 17.87 -6.65 -22.42
N GLU A 706 16.72 -7.32 -22.51
CA GLU A 706 15.79 -7.19 -23.65
C GLU A 706 15.43 -5.71 -23.89
N GLU A 707 15.57 -5.22 -25.13
CA GLU A 707 15.31 -3.83 -25.48
C GLU A 707 13.82 -3.46 -25.41
N ASP A 708 12.95 -4.40 -25.80
CA ASP A 708 11.50 -4.26 -25.75
C ASP A 708 11.02 -4.12 -24.30
N LYS A 709 10.43 -2.96 -24.00
CA LYS A 709 9.97 -2.62 -22.65
C LYS A 709 8.77 -3.46 -22.20
N THR A 710 7.94 -3.93 -23.13
CA THR A 710 6.79 -4.80 -22.85
C THR A 710 7.26 -6.18 -22.41
N LEU A 711 8.24 -6.73 -23.15
CA LEU A 711 8.90 -7.98 -22.76
C LEU A 711 9.67 -7.84 -21.45
N ARG A 712 10.41 -6.74 -21.28
CA ARG A 712 11.10 -6.43 -20.03
C ARG A 712 10.14 -6.36 -18.84
N ALA A 713 8.95 -5.77 -19.02
CA ALA A 713 7.93 -5.77 -17.97
C ALA A 713 7.52 -7.19 -17.58
N GLU A 714 7.19 -8.06 -18.56
CA GLU A 714 6.85 -9.47 -18.30
C GLU A 714 7.98 -10.23 -17.61
N LEU A 715 9.24 -10.01 -17.99
CA LEU A 715 10.43 -10.58 -17.33
C LEU A 715 10.54 -10.13 -15.86
N LEU A 716 10.39 -8.83 -15.61
CA LEU A 716 10.42 -8.27 -14.26
C LEU A 716 9.30 -8.86 -13.39
N TYR A 717 8.07 -8.96 -13.91
CA TYR A 717 6.95 -9.57 -13.20
C TYR A 717 7.16 -11.07 -12.94
N ALA A 718 7.74 -11.80 -13.90
CA ALA A 718 8.06 -13.21 -13.72
C ALA A 718 9.11 -13.38 -12.60
N LEU A 719 10.22 -12.66 -12.65
CA LEU A 719 11.25 -12.70 -11.60
C LEU A 719 10.72 -12.30 -10.22
N GLN A 720 9.84 -11.31 -10.17
CA GLN A 720 9.18 -10.92 -8.92
C GLN A 720 8.37 -12.07 -8.31
N SER A 721 7.66 -12.86 -9.13
CA SER A 721 6.91 -14.02 -8.64
C SER A 721 7.79 -15.16 -8.11
N PHE A 722 9.05 -15.23 -8.56
CA PHE A 722 10.08 -16.12 -8.00
C PHE A 722 10.74 -15.59 -6.72
N GLY A 723 10.33 -14.41 -6.23
CA GLY A 723 10.97 -13.77 -5.07
C GLY A 723 12.44 -13.43 -5.30
N TYR A 724 12.82 -13.14 -6.55
CA TYR A 724 14.20 -12.85 -6.94
C TYR A 724 14.78 -11.67 -6.14
N LYS A 725 15.98 -11.86 -5.59
CA LYS A 725 16.78 -10.82 -4.93
C LYS A 725 18.10 -10.68 -5.64
N ALA A 726 18.48 -9.44 -5.93
CA ALA A 726 19.71 -9.12 -6.62
C ALA A 726 20.93 -9.53 -5.78
N GLN A 727 21.86 -10.26 -6.40
CA GLN A 727 23.18 -10.50 -5.83
C GLN A 727 24.07 -9.28 -6.05
N HIS A 728 25.23 -9.22 -5.39
CA HIS A 728 26.12 -8.06 -5.48
C HIS A 728 26.50 -7.72 -6.94
N TYR A 729 26.76 -8.75 -7.76
CA TYR A 729 27.10 -8.62 -9.17
C TYR A 729 25.93 -8.15 -10.06
N ASP A 730 24.67 -8.30 -9.63
CA ASP A 730 23.50 -7.84 -10.38
C ASP A 730 23.28 -6.33 -10.28
N THR A 731 23.84 -5.71 -9.24
CA THR A 731 23.60 -4.30 -8.91
C THR A 731 23.97 -3.36 -10.07
N GLY A 732 25.05 -3.66 -10.80
CA GLY A 732 25.49 -2.85 -11.94
C GLY A 732 24.47 -2.85 -13.07
N MET A 733 24.04 -4.04 -13.50
CA MET A 733 23.02 -4.24 -14.53
C MET A 733 21.69 -3.57 -14.14
N LEU A 734 21.19 -3.81 -12.92
CA LEU A 734 19.91 -3.22 -12.49
C LEU A 734 19.96 -1.69 -12.39
N LEU A 735 21.09 -1.11 -11.98
CA LEU A 735 21.28 0.34 -12.03
C LEU A 735 21.34 0.87 -13.48
N GLY A 736 21.88 0.08 -14.42
CA GLY A 736 21.82 0.37 -15.85
C GLY A 736 20.39 0.38 -16.39
N LEU A 737 19.56 -0.58 -15.98
CA LEU A 737 18.13 -0.59 -16.32
C LEU A 737 17.40 0.65 -15.76
N LEU A 738 17.67 1.04 -14.51
CA LEU A 738 17.11 2.27 -13.93
C LEU A 738 17.52 3.53 -14.71
N GLU A 739 18.77 3.59 -15.16
CA GLU A 739 19.25 4.68 -16.02
C GLU A 739 18.53 4.70 -17.37
N SER A 740 18.29 3.52 -17.97
CA SER A 740 17.53 3.38 -19.22
C SER A 740 16.08 3.89 -19.06
N GLU A 741 15.40 3.50 -17.98
CA GLU A 741 14.05 3.98 -17.66
C GLU A 741 14.05 5.51 -17.39
N ARG A 742 15.05 6.04 -16.68
CA ARG A 742 15.19 7.48 -16.48
C ARG A 742 15.35 8.25 -17.78
N LYS A 743 16.18 7.75 -18.70
CA LYS A 743 16.39 8.34 -20.03
C LYS A 743 15.09 8.32 -20.84
N TYR A 744 14.30 7.26 -20.74
CA TYR A 744 13.00 7.17 -21.40
C TYR A 744 12.00 8.19 -20.83
N CYS A 745 11.87 8.29 -19.50
CA CYS A 745 11.06 9.32 -18.86
C CYS A 745 11.48 10.74 -19.26
N PHE A 746 12.79 11.00 -19.37
CA PHE A 746 13.30 12.30 -19.83
C PHE A 746 12.85 12.61 -21.27
N LYS A 747 12.93 11.64 -22.19
CA LYS A 747 12.43 11.79 -23.56
C LYS A 747 10.94 12.14 -23.58
N ILE A 748 10.13 11.42 -22.78
CA ILE A 748 8.69 11.64 -22.69
C ILE A 748 8.37 13.04 -22.14
N PHE A 749 8.97 13.43 -21.01
CA PHE A 749 8.72 14.75 -20.43
C PHE A 749 9.13 15.87 -21.40
N SER A 750 10.23 15.69 -22.14
CA SER A 750 10.67 16.64 -23.16
C SER A 750 9.67 16.75 -24.30
N ALA A 751 9.12 15.62 -24.77
CA ALA A 751 8.08 15.61 -25.80
C ALA A 751 6.80 16.30 -25.30
N ILE A 752 6.30 15.96 -24.10
CA ILE A 752 5.11 16.58 -23.49
C ILE A 752 5.28 18.09 -23.34
N HIS A 753 6.49 18.59 -23.08
CA HIS A 753 6.74 20.02 -22.93
C HIS A 753 6.66 20.80 -24.26
N VAL A 754 6.90 20.14 -25.39
CA VAL A 754 6.84 20.73 -26.73
C VAL A 754 5.42 20.65 -27.31
N LEU A 755 4.67 19.60 -26.96
CA LEU A 755 3.29 19.37 -27.42
C LEU A 755 2.31 20.37 -26.78
N ASP A 756 1.36 20.88 -27.57
CA ASP A 756 0.30 21.75 -27.05
C ASP A 756 -0.82 20.90 -26.44
N SER A 757 -1.13 21.15 -25.17
CA SER A 757 -2.19 20.44 -24.45
C SER A 757 -3.57 20.53 -25.09
N GLN A 758 -3.86 21.56 -25.90
CA GLN A 758 -5.16 21.72 -26.55
C GLN A 758 -5.25 20.92 -27.86
N THR A 759 -4.23 20.94 -28.70
CA THR A 759 -4.25 20.25 -30.01
C THR A 759 -3.75 18.81 -29.92
N ASP A 760 -2.75 18.56 -29.08
CA ASP A 760 -2.02 17.29 -28.99
C ASP A 760 -2.44 16.45 -27.78
N GLY A 761 -3.52 16.84 -27.09
CA GLY A 761 -3.92 16.28 -25.80
C GLY A 761 -4.04 14.76 -25.75
N ILE A 762 -4.45 14.10 -26.85
CA ILE A 762 -4.54 12.63 -26.89
C ILE A 762 -3.17 11.94 -26.86
N LEU A 763 -2.18 12.53 -27.53
CA LEU A 763 -0.81 12.05 -27.53
C LEU A 763 -0.16 12.33 -26.17
N VAL A 764 -0.44 13.49 -25.57
CA VAL A 764 0.02 13.84 -24.21
C VAL A 764 -0.53 12.88 -23.16
N ASP A 765 -1.83 12.55 -23.23
CA ASP A 765 -2.47 11.56 -22.35
C ASP A 765 -1.79 10.19 -22.48
N ALA A 766 -1.56 9.72 -23.71
CA ALA A 766 -0.90 8.45 -23.99
C ALA A 766 0.55 8.43 -23.46
N MET A 767 1.28 9.54 -23.63
CA MET A 767 2.64 9.70 -23.10
C MET A 767 2.69 9.71 -21.57
N ASN A 768 1.71 10.32 -20.90
CA ASN A 768 1.63 10.30 -19.43
C ASN A 768 1.44 8.86 -18.91
N ARG A 769 0.60 8.05 -19.56
CA ARG A 769 0.45 6.62 -19.22
C ARG A 769 1.76 5.84 -19.38
N GLU A 770 2.57 6.18 -20.38
CA GLU A 770 3.90 5.57 -20.55
C GLU A 770 4.87 5.94 -19.41
N VAL A 771 4.77 7.14 -18.84
CA VAL A 771 5.52 7.51 -17.63
C VAL A 771 5.08 6.65 -16.44
N GLU A 772 3.77 6.43 -16.26
CA GLU A 772 3.25 5.59 -15.17
C GLU A 772 3.79 4.16 -15.24
N LYS A 773 3.74 3.53 -16.41
CA LYS A 773 4.34 2.19 -16.62
C LYS A 773 5.84 2.17 -16.36
N SER A 774 6.55 3.24 -16.69
CA SER A 774 7.99 3.37 -16.45
C SER A 774 8.29 3.49 -14.96
N VAL A 775 7.47 4.23 -14.20
CA VAL A 775 7.55 4.28 -12.74
C VAL A 775 7.31 2.90 -12.13
N GLU A 776 6.30 2.15 -12.58
CA GLU A 776 6.07 0.77 -12.10
C GLU A 776 7.30 -0.13 -12.31
N ARG A 777 7.88 -0.14 -13.52
CA ARG A 777 9.10 -0.90 -13.81
C ARG A 777 10.27 -0.49 -12.92
N ILE A 778 10.48 0.81 -12.72
CA ILE A 778 11.50 1.35 -11.81
C ILE A 778 11.33 0.76 -10.40
N PHE A 779 10.12 0.74 -9.87
CA PHE A 779 9.85 0.22 -8.53
C PHE A 779 9.99 -1.30 -8.44
N ILE A 780 9.64 -2.05 -9.48
CA ILE A 780 9.90 -3.49 -9.52
C ILE A 780 11.41 -3.76 -9.51
N ILE A 781 12.19 -3.04 -10.31
CA ILE A 781 13.66 -3.14 -10.30
C ILE A 781 14.22 -2.80 -8.91
N LEU A 782 13.74 -1.73 -8.28
CA LEU A 782 14.16 -1.35 -6.93
C LEU A 782 13.78 -2.38 -5.88
N SER A 783 12.70 -3.15 -6.08
CA SER A 783 12.25 -4.20 -5.17
C SER A 783 13.18 -5.42 -5.14
N PHE A 784 14.02 -5.58 -6.17
CA PHE A 784 15.06 -6.62 -6.19
C PHE A 784 16.33 -6.22 -5.42
N ILE A 785 16.60 -4.92 -5.30
CA ILE A 785 17.80 -4.37 -4.65
C ILE A 785 17.53 -3.99 -3.19
N ASN A 786 16.32 -3.52 -2.89
CA ASN A 786 15.89 -3.03 -1.58
C ASN A 786 14.86 -4.00 -0.96
N PRO A 787 14.45 -3.79 0.31
CA PRO A 787 13.37 -4.59 0.90
C PRO A 787 12.09 -4.55 0.07
N HIS A 788 11.73 -5.72 -0.51
CA HIS A 788 10.67 -5.86 -1.52
C HIS A 788 9.33 -5.28 -1.06
N GLU A 789 8.86 -5.69 0.11
CA GLU A 789 7.55 -5.29 0.62
C GLU A 789 7.43 -3.77 0.78
N GLU A 790 8.46 -3.13 1.33
CA GLU A 790 8.47 -1.69 1.58
C GLU A 790 8.50 -0.88 0.28
N ILE A 791 9.21 -1.36 -0.75
CA ILE A 791 9.23 -0.71 -2.08
C ILE A 791 7.85 -0.80 -2.76
N ILE A 792 7.16 -1.94 -2.65
CA ILE A 792 5.80 -2.09 -3.20
C ILE A 792 4.80 -1.20 -2.46
N VAL A 793 4.96 -1.04 -1.14
CA VAL A 793 4.16 -0.08 -0.36
C VAL A 793 4.35 1.34 -0.87
N VAL A 794 5.57 1.74 -1.21
CA VAL A 794 5.82 3.06 -1.82
C VAL A 794 5.08 3.17 -3.15
N LEU A 795 5.27 2.23 -4.08
CA LEU A 795 4.66 2.26 -5.41
C LEU A 795 3.13 2.44 -5.33
N ASN A 796 2.46 1.63 -4.51
CA ASN A 796 1.01 1.65 -4.36
C ASN A 796 0.48 2.99 -3.81
N ASN A 797 1.29 3.73 -3.05
CA ASN A 797 0.87 5.00 -2.43
C ASN A 797 1.28 6.23 -3.24
N LEU A 798 2.17 6.11 -4.25
CA LEU A 798 2.59 7.23 -5.10
C LEU A 798 1.45 7.77 -5.98
N ASN A 799 0.56 6.90 -6.46
CA ASN A 799 -0.55 7.23 -7.34
C ASN A 799 -1.87 7.47 -6.58
N THR A 800 -1.84 7.56 -5.25
CA THR A 800 -3.04 7.87 -4.47
C THR A 800 -3.39 9.36 -4.58
N GLY A 801 -4.70 9.68 -4.60
CA GLY A 801 -5.18 11.08 -4.59
C GLY A 801 -4.92 11.84 -3.27
N SER A 802 -4.40 11.16 -2.24
CA SER A 802 -4.04 11.79 -0.96
C SER A 802 -2.61 12.33 -1.01
N ALA A 803 -2.48 13.66 -0.99
CA ALA A 803 -1.19 14.35 -0.92
C ALA A 803 -0.34 13.91 0.29
N GLU A 804 -1.00 13.52 1.38
CA GLU A 804 -0.35 13.04 2.61
C GLU A 804 0.26 11.64 2.42
N LYS A 805 -0.53 10.67 1.92
CA LYS A 805 -0.04 9.30 1.64
C LYS A 805 1.12 9.31 0.65
N ARG A 806 1.03 10.15 -0.39
CA ARG A 806 2.11 10.34 -1.36
C ARG A 806 3.36 10.93 -0.72
N ALA A 807 3.22 11.91 0.18
CA ALA A 807 4.36 12.48 0.89
C ALA A 807 5.08 11.45 1.78
N PHE A 808 4.33 10.62 2.49
CA PHE A 808 4.90 9.51 3.26
C PHE A 808 5.57 8.46 2.38
N ALA A 809 4.96 8.10 1.24
CA ALA A 809 5.56 7.18 0.28
C ALA A 809 6.92 7.69 -0.23
N LEU A 810 7.01 8.99 -0.57
CA LEU A 810 8.27 9.63 -0.97
C LEU A 810 9.30 9.66 0.16
N GLU A 811 8.89 9.84 1.41
CA GLU A 811 9.78 9.76 2.55
C GLU A 811 10.31 8.34 2.78
N LEU A 812 9.43 7.34 2.74
CA LEU A 812 9.86 5.95 2.86
C LEU A 812 10.84 5.61 1.73
N ALA A 813 10.55 6.03 0.49
CA ALA A 813 11.47 5.91 -0.64
C ALA A 813 12.85 6.52 -0.33
N ASP A 814 12.88 7.71 0.28
CA ASP A 814 14.12 8.40 0.65
C ASP A 814 14.91 7.62 1.72
N THR A 815 14.23 6.96 2.65
CA THR A 815 14.91 6.16 3.68
C THR A 815 15.44 4.81 3.16
N LEU A 816 14.77 4.23 2.15
CA LEU A 816 15.12 2.92 1.61
C LEU A 816 16.26 2.99 0.60
N MET A 817 16.30 4.06 -0.22
CA MET A 817 17.19 4.14 -1.37
C MET A 817 18.58 4.67 -1.03
N SER A 818 19.61 4.15 -1.70
CA SER A 818 20.97 4.70 -1.65
C SER A 818 21.07 6.04 -2.40
N LYS A 819 22.13 6.83 -2.14
CA LYS A 819 22.35 8.12 -2.81
C LYS A 819 22.33 8.02 -4.34
N LYS A 820 22.92 6.95 -4.90
CA LYS A 820 22.94 6.71 -6.36
C LYS A 820 21.53 6.44 -6.88
N GLN A 821 20.77 5.55 -6.23
CA GLN A 821 19.37 5.27 -6.59
C GLN A 821 18.49 6.52 -6.52
N LYS A 822 18.62 7.33 -5.46
CA LYS A 822 17.87 8.60 -5.30
C LYS A 822 18.09 9.53 -6.49
N SER A 823 19.34 9.69 -6.94
CA SER A 823 19.67 10.54 -8.10
C SER A 823 19.07 10.05 -9.42
N LEU A 824 18.75 8.75 -9.53
CA LEU A 824 18.10 8.18 -10.71
C LEU A 824 16.58 8.37 -10.67
N VAL A 825 15.97 8.23 -9.49
CA VAL A 825 14.51 8.03 -9.36
C VAL A 825 13.76 9.30 -8.91
N PHE A 826 14.28 10.04 -7.93
CA PHE A 826 13.58 11.19 -7.35
C PHE A 826 13.20 12.29 -8.35
N PRO A 827 14.03 12.62 -9.36
CA PRO A 827 13.64 13.59 -10.39
C PRO A 827 12.35 13.23 -11.16
N ILE A 828 11.96 11.96 -11.18
CA ILE A 828 10.78 11.46 -11.91
C ILE A 828 9.54 11.50 -11.00
N ILE A 829 9.67 11.00 -9.77
CA ILE A 829 8.54 10.73 -8.85
C ILE A 829 8.12 11.94 -7.99
N GLU A 830 9.01 12.91 -7.81
CA GLU A 830 8.68 14.12 -7.06
C GLU A 830 7.58 14.92 -7.75
N ASP A 831 6.71 15.52 -6.93
CA ASP A 831 5.64 16.40 -7.37
C ASP A 831 6.20 17.78 -7.74
N ASN A 832 6.72 17.87 -8.96
CA ASN A 832 7.32 19.04 -9.59
C ASN A 832 6.66 19.27 -10.95
N SER A 833 6.62 20.52 -11.43
CA SER A 833 6.16 20.81 -12.80
C SER A 833 7.05 20.10 -13.83
N ASN A 834 6.48 19.77 -15.00
CA ASN A 834 7.22 19.10 -16.09
C ASN A 834 8.50 19.88 -16.47
N GLU A 835 8.43 21.22 -16.51
CA GLU A 835 9.60 22.08 -16.74
C GLU A 835 10.71 21.87 -15.70
N MET A 836 10.35 21.77 -14.42
CA MET A 836 11.32 21.52 -13.35
C MET A 836 11.88 20.09 -13.43
N LYS A 837 11.06 19.09 -13.76
CA LYS A 837 11.51 17.70 -13.98
C LYS A 837 12.53 17.63 -15.12
N ILE A 838 12.24 18.27 -16.24
CA ILE A 838 13.15 18.37 -17.39
C ILE A 838 14.45 19.04 -16.95
N ARG A 839 14.39 20.17 -16.24
CA ARG A 839 15.59 20.87 -15.77
C ARG A 839 16.45 20.03 -14.82
N LEU A 840 15.83 19.24 -13.94
CA LEU A 840 16.53 18.33 -13.04
C LEU A 840 17.22 17.20 -13.80
N LEU A 841 16.54 16.62 -14.78
CA LEU A 841 17.05 15.53 -15.62
C LEU A 841 18.09 16.00 -16.65
N ALA A 842 17.92 17.19 -17.23
CA ALA A 842 18.78 17.77 -18.27
C ALA A 842 20.22 17.99 -17.80
N LYS A 843 20.46 18.12 -16.49
CA LYS A 843 21.82 18.20 -15.90
C LYS A 843 22.69 16.99 -16.25
N HIS A 844 22.09 15.86 -16.62
CA HIS A 844 22.80 14.63 -16.96
C HIS A 844 22.73 14.27 -18.45
N TYR A 845 21.96 15.05 -19.22
CA TYR A 845 21.63 14.80 -20.62
C TYR A 845 21.87 16.05 -21.48
N SER A 846 22.82 16.91 -21.08
CA SER A 846 23.06 18.26 -21.60
C SER A 846 23.26 18.38 -23.12
N ASN A 847 23.48 17.26 -23.82
CA ASN A 847 23.71 17.22 -25.26
C ASN A 847 22.44 16.93 -26.08
N LEU A 848 21.29 16.74 -25.43
CA LEU A 848 20.01 16.49 -26.11
C LEU A 848 19.22 17.80 -26.25
N ARG A 849 19.14 18.32 -27.48
CA ARG A 849 18.19 19.39 -27.82
C ARG A 849 16.76 18.86 -27.66
N PRO A 850 15.79 19.66 -27.17
CA PRO A 850 14.39 19.28 -27.21
C PRO A 850 13.97 19.06 -28.67
N PRO A 851 13.42 17.88 -29.03
CA PRO A 851 13.02 17.60 -30.40
C PRO A 851 11.88 18.53 -30.82
N GLY A 852 11.83 18.88 -32.11
CA GLY A 852 10.70 19.62 -32.69
C GLY A 852 9.41 18.80 -32.68
N ARG A 853 8.25 19.46 -32.78
CA ARG A 853 6.94 18.77 -32.80
C ARG A 853 6.88 17.72 -33.92
N ASP A 854 7.30 18.06 -35.14
CA ASP A 854 7.26 17.12 -36.28
C ASP A 854 8.29 16.00 -36.13
N GLU A 855 9.47 16.29 -35.54
CA GLU A 855 10.47 15.27 -35.22
C GLU A 855 9.93 14.23 -34.23
N ILE A 856 9.14 14.65 -33.23
CA ILE A 856 8.48 13.74 -32.28
C ILE A 856 7.50 12.84 -33.02
N LEU A 857 6.65 13.41 -33.88
CA LEU A 857 5.64 12.65 -34.62
C LEU A 857 6.28 11.66 -35.61
N ASP A 858 7.41 12.03 -36.22
CA ASP A 858 8.21 11.14 -37.08
C ASP A 858 8.95 10.05 -36.29
N ASP A 859 9.51 10.37 -35.12
CA ASP A 859 10.23 9.40 -34.28
C ASP A 859 9.28 8.32 -33.74
N ILE A 860 8.05 8.69 -33.40
CA ILE A 860 6.99 7.75 -33.01
C ILE A 860 6.56 6.90 -34.21
N GLY A 861 6.34 7.51 -35.38
CA GLY A 861 5.88 6.80 -36.58
C GLY A 861 6.92 5.85 -37.21
N LYS A 862 8.19 5.88 -36.78
CA LYS A 862 9.24 4.94 -37.19
C LYS A 862 9.37 3.73 -36.24
N ASP A 863 8.35 3.47 -35.43
CA ASP A 863 8.26 2.38 -34.44
C ASP A 863 9.42 2.34 -33.42
N ARG A 864 10.12 3.46 -33.22
CA ARG A 864 11.21 3.53 -32.21
C ARG A 864 10.71 3.50 -30.78
N TRP A 865 9.39 3.62 -30.61
CA TRP A 865 8.69 3.63 -29.34
C TRP A 865 8.02 2.28 -29.03
N ASN A 866 7.87 1.39 -30.03
CA ASN A 866 7.26 0.05 -29.92
C ASN A 866 5.91 0.09 -29.17
N ASN A 867 5.05 1.03 -29.57
CA ASN A 867 3.72 1.22 -28.99
C ASN A 867 2.73 1.68 -30.06
N SER A 868 1.93 0.73 -30.54
CA SER A 868 0.93 0.95 -31.58
C SER A 868 -0.09 2.04 -31.24
N TRP A 869 -0.42 2.28 -29.97
CA TRP A 869 -1.35 3.37 -29.62
C TRP A 869 -0.71 4.75 -29.78
N LEU A 870 0.57 4.90 -29.42
CA LEU A 870 1.31 6.15 -29.67
C LEU A 870 1.42 6.43 -31.17
N GLU A 871 1.68 5.41 -31.98
CA GLU A 871 1.69 5.52 -33.45
C GLU A 871 0.36 6.01 -34.00
N ASN A 872 -0.75 5.42 -33.54
CA ASN A 872 -2.08 5.86 -33.95
C ASN A 872 -2.40 7.29 -33.46
N CYS A 873 -1.93 7.69 -32.28
CA CYS A 873 -2.07 9.08 -31.82
C CYS A 873 -1.24 10.04 -32.67
N ALA A 874 -0.03 9.67 -33.06
CA ALA A 874 0.81 10.47 -33.95
C ALA A 874 0.22 10.55 -35.37
N GLY A 875 -0.28 9.43 -35.90
CA GLY A 875 -1.00 9.36 -37.18
C GLY A 875 -2.26 10.22 -37.19
N TYR A 876 -3.02 10.23 -36.10
CA TYR A 876 -4.18 11.12 -35.91
C TYR A 876 -3.80 12.59 -36.05
N LEU A 877 -2.66 13.01 -35.48
CA LEU A 877 -2.16 14.38 -35.58
C LEU A 877 -1.56 14.71 -36.96
N LYS A 878 -1.25 13.70 -37.77
CA LYS A 878 -0.80 13.82 -39.17
C LYS A 878 -1.95 13.67 -40.18
N ASP A 879 -3.20 13.66 -39.72
CA ASP A 879 -4.39 13.44 -40.55
C ASP A 879 -4.41 12.10 -41.31
N ASP A 880 -3.77 11.05 -40.78
CA ASP A 880 -3.93 9.69 -41.31
C ASP A 880 -5.37 9.20 -41.10
N GLU A 881 -6.04 8.79 -42.19
CA GLU A 881 -7.47 8.45 -42.18
C GLU A 881 -7.78 7.23 -41.29
N SER A 882 -6.91 6.22 -41.30
CA SER A 882 -7.10 4.99 -40.52
C SER A 882 -6.91 5.27 -39.03
N ALA A 883 -5.86 6.02 -38.70
CA ALA A 883 -5.60 6.48 -37.34
C ALA A 883 -6.72 7.40 -36.84
N ARG A 884 -7.24 8.27 -37.72
CA ARG A 884 -8.35 9.18 -37.40
C ARG A 884 -9.60 8.45 -36.98
N LYS A 885 -10.03 7.49 -37.78
CA LYS A 885 -11.20 6.65 -37.48
C LYS A 885 -11.01 5.87 -36.18
N LEU A 886 -9.82 5.30 -35.96
CA LEU A 886 -9.52 4.53 -34.74
C LEU A 886 -9.58 5.42 -33.49
N VAL A 887 -8.87 6.54 -33.50
CA VAL A 887 -8.78 7.46 -32.37
C VAL A 887 -10.14 8.10 -32.05
N GLU A 888 -10.92 8.47 -33.06
CA GLU A 888 -12.30 8.95 -32.86
C GLU A 888 -13.19 7.87 -32.23
N THR A 889 -13.09 6.63 -32.69
CA THR A 889 -13.84 5.50 -32.11
C THR A 889 -13.43 5.26 -30.66
N VAL A 890 -12.12 5.27 -30.34
CA VAL A 890 -11.62 5.15 -28.96
C VAL A 890 -12.13 6.30 -28.09
N ARG A 891 -12.16 7.54 -28.59
CA ARG A 891 -12.74 8.69 -27.86
C ARG A 891 -14.23 8.48 -27.56
N ILE A 892 -15.00 7.94 -28.51
CA ILE A 892 -16.42 7.63 -28.29
C ILE A 892 -16.57 6.51 -27.25
N LEU A 893 -15.76 5.45 -27.33
CA LEU A 893 -15.75 4.37 -26.33
C LEU A 893 -15.41 4.93 -24.94
N ARG A 894 -14.37 5.76 -24.82
CA ARG A 894 -13.91 6.35 -23.56
C ARG A 894 -14.94 7.26 -22.90
N LYS A 895 -15.76 7.98 -23.69
CA LYS A 895 -16.88 8.78 -23.17
C LYS A 895 -17.96 7.92 -22.51
N ALA A 896 -18.16 6.68 -22.99
CA ALA A 896 -19.10 5.76 -22.38
C ALA A 896 -18.57 5.29 -21.02
N GLN A 897 -19.31 5.62 -19.94
CA GLN A 897 -18.92 5.36 -18.55
C GLN A 897 -18.47 3.90 -18.32
N LEU A 898 -19.04 2.91 -19.02
CA LEU A 898 -18.63 1.49 -18.93
C LEU A 898 -17.14 1.25 -19.26
N PHE A 899 -16.57 2.07 -20.13
CA PHE A 899 -15.22 1.93 -20.67
C PHE A 899 -14.27 3.05 -20.19
N SER A 900 -14.73 3.97 -19.33
CA SER A 900 -13.97 5.17 -18.96
C SER A 900 -12.69 4.87 -18.17
N GLU A 901 -12.66 3.76 -17.44
CA GLU A 901 -11.49 3.30 -16.68
C GLU A 901 -10.56 2.38 -17.49
N ILE A 902 -10.93 2.03 -18.72
CA ILE A 902 -10.11 1.15 -19.57
C ILE A 902 -9.04 1.99 -20.27
N PRO A 903 -7.76 1.58 -20.24
CA PRO A 903 -6.72 2.27 -20.97
C PRO A 903 -7.01 2.36 -22.48
N ASP A 904 -6.78 3.53 -23.07
CA ASP A 904 -7.04 3.82 -24.48
C ASP A 904 -6.37 2.80 -25.42
N GLU A 905 -5.16 2.34 -25.07
CA GLU A 905 -4.42 1.28 -25.76
C GLU A 905 -5.20 -0.03 -25.88
N LYS A 906 -5.97 -0.38 -24.83
CA LYS A 906 -6.82 -1.56 -24.83
C LYS A 906 -8.09 -1.30 -25.62
N LEU A 907 -8.68 -0.10 -25.49
CA LEU A 907 -9.82 0.31 -26.29
C LEU A 907 -9.50 0.35 -27.78
N ALA A 908 -8.26 0.67 -28.17
CA ALA A 908 -7.80 0.60 -29.54
C ALA A 908 -7.87 -0.83 -30.12
N GLY A 909 -7.76 -1.86 -29.28
CA GLY A 909 -8.02 -3.24 -29.69
C GLY A 909 -9.51 -3.60 -29.83
N LEU A 910 -10.40 -2.88 -29.13
CA LEU A 910 -11.86 -3.08 -29.19
C LEU A 910 -12.50 -2.25 -30.31
N ALA A 911 -11.97 -1.06 -30.59
CA ALA A 911 -12.53 -0.09 -31.54
C ALA A 911 -12.76 -0.67 -32.94
N PRO A 912 -11.81 -1.41 -33.57
CA PRO A 912 -12.03 -2.03 -34.88
C PRO A 912 -13.13 -3.09 -34.90
N LEU A 913 -13.48 -3.64 -33.73
CA LEU A 913 -14.50 -4.68 -33.58
C LEU A 913 -15.90 -4.10 -33.33
N ALA A 914 -16.01 -2.79 -33.10
CA ALA A 914 -17.29 -2.09 -32.97
C ALA A 914 -17.87 -1.77 -34.35
N ARG A 915 -19.15 -2.06 -34.56
CA ARG A 915 -19.86 -1.77 -35.81
C ARG A 915 -20.68 -0.50 -35.69
N GLU A 916 -20.66 0.33 -36.72
CA GLU A 916 -21.42 1.57 -36.74
C GLU A 916 -22.81 1.38 -37.36
N TYR A 917 -23.84 1.97 -36.74
CA TYR A 917 -25.21 1.95 -37.22
C TYR A 917 -25.83 3.35 -37.17
N ASN A 918 -26.55 3.73 -38.22
CA ASN A 918 -27.27 4.99 -38.31
C ASN A 918 -28.79 4.75 -38.32
N TYR A 919 -29.52 5.46 -37.47
CA TYR A 919 -30.97 5.36 -37.34
C TYR A 919 -31.62 6.74 -37.54
N PRO A 920 -32.70 6.85 -38.34
CA PRO A 920 -33.47 8.10 -38.44
C PRO A 920 -34.27 8.37 -37.16
N ALA A 921 -34.69 9.63 -36.96
CA ALA A 921 -35.57 10.00 -35.85
C ALA A 921 -36.88 9.20 -35.86
N GLY A 922 -37.39 8.87 -34.67
CA GLY A 922 -38.60 8.07 -34.49
C GLY A 922 -38.42 6.56 -34.70
N LYS A 923 -37.27 6.09 -35.20
CA LYS A 923 -37.05 4.65 -35.43
C LYS A 923 -36.78 3.92 -34.11
N ARG A 924 -37.49 2.80 -33.93
CA ARG A 924 -37.25 1.86 -32.82
C ARG A 924 -35.98 1.05 -33.07
N ILE A 925 -35.06 1.09 -32.10
CA ILE A 925 -33.73 0.45 -32.15
C ILE A 925 -33.76 -0.88 -31.39
N ILE A 926 -34.41 -0.91 -30.21
CA ILE A 926 -34.59 -2.11 -29.38
C ILE A 926 -36.07 -2.25 -29.04
N THR A 927 -36.59 -3.48 -29.09
CA THR A 927 -37.92 -3.79 -28.56
C THR A 927 -37.81 -4.54 -27.23
N LYS A 928 -38.60 -4.14 -26.25
CA LYS A 928 -38.73 -4.87 -24.97
C LYS A 928 -39.13 -6.33 -25.23
N GLY A 929 -38.51 -7.26 -24.51
CA GLY A 929 -38.79 -8.70 -24.62
C GLY A 929 -37.99 -9.43 -25.72
N GLU A 930 -37.38 -8.72 -26.67
CA GLU A 930 -36.47 -9.35 -27.63
C GLU A 930 -35.21 -9.90 -26.94
N LYS A 931 -34.64 -10.98 -27.47
CA LYS A 931 -33.33 -11.45 -27.00
C LYS A 931 -32.25 -10.46 -27.41
N GLY A 932 -31.61 -9.82 -26.44
CA GLY A 932 -30.48 -8.93 -26.68
C GLY A 932 -29.15 -9.65 -26.60
N THR A 933 -28.28 -9.49 -27.60
CA THR A 933 -26.92 -10.05 -27.64
C THR A 933 -25.85 -8.99 -27.93
N SER A 934 -26.18 -7.71 -27.78
CA SER A 934 -25.28 -6.60 -28.07
C SER A 934 -25.63 -5.35 -27.26
N MET A 935 -24.68 -4.44 -27.13
CA MET A 935 -24.87 -3.11 -26.56
C MET A 935 -24.61 -2.03 -27.60
N TYR A 936 -25.14 -0.83 -27.34
CA TYR A 936 -25.01 0.33 -28.21
C TYR A 936 -24.45 1.51 -27.42
N ILE A 937 -23.55 2.27 -28.04
CA ILE A 937 -23.00 3.53 -27.52
C ILE A 937 -23.46 4.64 -28.45
N VAL A 938 -24.00 5.72 -27.90
CA VAL A 938 -24.49 6.86 -28.67
C VAL A 938 -23.31 7.73 -29.07
N ALA A 939 -22.88 7.62 -30.33
CA ALA A 939 -21.82 8.44 -30.90
C ALA A 939 -22.31 9.85 -31.25
N ASN A 940 -23.57 9.98 -31.67
CA ASN A 940 -24.25 11.25 -31.91
C ASN A 940 -25.77 11.02 -31.87
N GLY A 941 -26.54 11.99 -31.37
CA GLY A 941 -28.01 11.95 -31.31
C GLY A 941 -28.56 11.68 -29.92
N ARG A 942 -29.88 11.43 -29.85
CA ARG A 942 -30.61 11.17 -28.60
C ARG A 942 -31.61 10.05 -28.78
N VAL A 943 -31.70 9.18 -27.78
CA VAL A 943 -32.68 8.08 -27.74
C VAL A 943 -33.48 8.12 -26.44
N LYS A 944 -34.75 7.71 -26.49
CA LYS A 944 -35.57 7.48 -25.30
C LYS A 944 -35.64 5.99 -24.98
N VAL A 945 -35.44 5.65 -23.72
CA VAL A 945 -35.71 4.33 -23.15
C VAL A 945 -37.12 4.37 -22.55
N HIS A 946 -37.99 3.47 -22.95
CA HIS A 946 -39.40 3.51 -22.55
C HIS A 946 -40.04 2.12 -22.45
N ASP A 947 -41.09 2.02 -21.66
CA ASP A 947 -41.93 0.84 -21.52
C ASP A 947 -43.39 1.24 -21.76
N GLY A 948 -43.95 0.82 -22.90
CA GLY A 948 -45.20 1.41 -23.41
C GLY A 948 -45.05 2.92 -23.61
N ASP A 949 -45.95 3.67 -22.98
CA ASP A 949 -46.00 5.14 -23.02
C ASP A 949 -45.10 5.80 -21.96
N THR A 950 -44.61 5.03 -20.98
CA THR A 950 -43.79 5.56 -19.89
C THR A 950 -42.33 5.69 -20.32
N VAL A 951 -41.80 6.92 -20.33
CA VAL A 951 -40.38 7.19 -20.59
C VAL A 951 -39.58 6.99 -19.31
N LEU A 952 -38.63 6.05 -19.34
CA LEU A 952 -37.79 5.69 -18.19
C LEU A 952 -36.52 6.54 -18.12
N ALA A 953 -35.93 6.86 -19.27
CA ALA A 953 -34.72 7.68 -19.37
C ALA A 953 -34.53 8.25 -20.79
N GLU A 954 -33.84 9.38 -20.88
CA GLU A 954 -33.29 9.92 -22.13
C GLU A 954 -31.77 9.68 -22.13
N ILE A 955 -31.25 9.11 -23.22
CA ILE A 955 -29.82 8.81 -23.38
C ILE A 955 -29.28 9.69 -24.51
N ARG A 956 -28.17 10.38 -24.22
CA ARG A 956 -27.52 11.35 -25.11
C ARG A 956 -26.16 10.84 -25.58
N GLU A 957 -25.50 11.62 -26.43
CA GLU A 957 -24.12 11.38 -26.87
C GLU A 957 -23.19 11.04 -25.70
N GLY A 958 -22.31 10.08 -25.90
CA GLY A 958 -21.34 9.62 -24.91
C GLY A 958 -21.92 8.63 -23.89
N SER A 959 -23.23 8.36 -23.91
CA SER A 959 -23.86 7.33 -23.07
C SER A 959 -24.09 6.04 -23.86
N PHE A 960 -24.54 4.98 -23.18
CA PHE A 960 -24.75 3.66 -23.78
C PHE A 960 -26.03 2.99 -23.26
N PHE A 961 -26.51 1.99 -23.99
CA PHE A 961 -27.67 1.17 -23.60
C PHE A 961 -27.56 -0.26 -24.11
N GLY A 962 -28.29 -1.17 -23.46
CA GLY A 962 -28.30 -2.59 -23.81
C GLY A 962 -27.12 -3.38 -23.24
N GLU A 963 -26.32 -2.75 -22.37
CA GLU A 963 -25.20 -3.32 -21.62
C GLU A 963 -25.59 -4.56 -20.82
N LEU A 964 -26.80 -4.55 -20.22
CA LEU A 964 -27.25 -5.65 -19.39
C LEU A 964 -27.36 -6.93 -20.20
N ALA A 965 -27.86 -6.83 -21.45
CA ALA A 965 -28.01 -7.97 -22.33
C ALA A 965 -26.68 -8.37 -23.01
N ALA A 966 -25.76 -7.41 -23.21
CA ALA A 966 -24.43 -7.70 -23.76
C ALA A 966 -23.54 -8.48 -22.77
N LEU A 967 -23.62 -8.17 -21.48
CA LEU A 967 -22.83 -8.85 -20.44
C LEU A 967 -23.52 -10.13 -19.92
N SER A 968 -24.86 -10.15 -19.88
CA SER A 968 -25.66 -11.31 -19.44
C SER A 968 -26.90 -11.43 -20.33
N PRO A 969 -26.96 -12.38 -21.27
CA PRO A 969 -28.02 -12.41 -22.28
C PRO A 969 -29.37 -12.78 -21.64
N GLU A 970 -30.23 -11.77 -21.50
CA GLU A 970 -31.64 -11.86 -21.06
C GLU A 970 -32.51 -11.03 -22.03
N PRO A 971 -33.84 -11.24 -22.03
CA PRO A 971 -34.75 -10.38 -22.78
C PRO A 971 -34.55 -8.90 -22.44
N ARG A 972 -34.62 -8.03 -23.46
CA ARG A 972 -34.47 -6.58 -23.31
C ARG A 972 -35.51 -6.05 -22.31
N SER A 973 -35.07 -5.30 -21.30
CA SER A 973 -35.91 -4.82 -20.21
C SER A 973 -36.85 -3.67 -20.60
N ALA A 974 -36.49 -2.90 -21.62
CA ALA A 974 -37.25 -1.75 -22.12
C ALA A 974 -37.02 -1.59 -23.63
N SER A 975 -37.91 -0.83 -24.28
CA SER A 975 -37.73 -0.44 -25.68
C SER A 975 -36.86 0.82 -25.78
N VAL A 976 -36.14 0.97 -26.89
CA VAL A 976 -35.33 2.17 -27.17
C VAL A 976 -35.70 2.71 -28.55
N THR A 977 -36.02 4.00 -28.62
CA THR A 977 -36.43 4.69 -29.86
C THR A 977 -35.62 5.96 -30.04
N GLY A 978 -35.14 6.22 -31.26
CA GLY A 978 -34.44 7.47 -31.60
C GLY A 978 -35.36 8.69 -31.50
N ILE A 979 -34.94 9.72 -30.77
CA ILE A 979 -35.61 11.03 -30.72
C ILE A 979 -35.13 11.89 -31.89
N THR A 980 -33.84 11.82 -32.19
CA THR A 980 -33.18 12.50 -33.32
C THR A 980 -32.57 11.46 -34.27
N PRO A 981 -32.08 11.85 -35.47
CA PRO A 981 -31.13 11.00 -36.18
C PRO A 981 -29.99 10.63 -35.23
N THR A 982 -29.67 9.35 -35.15
CA THR A 982 -28.77 8.80 -34.13
C THR A 982 -27.74 7.88 -34.77
N ARG A 983 -26.46 8.16 -34.49
CA ARG A 983 -25.31 7.33 -34.85
C ARG A 983 -24.89 6.51 -33.63
N LEU A 984 -24.81 5.19 -33.78
CA LEU A 984 -24.54 4.24 -32.70
C LEU A 984 -23.32 3.39 -33.03
N LEU A 985 -22.49 3.10 -32.01
CA LEU A 985 -21.52 2.00 -32.06
C LEU A 985 -22.11 0.78 -31.38
N ASN A 986 -22.21 -0.33 -32.11
CA ASN A 986 -22.67 -1.61 -31.61
C ASN A 986 -21.48 -2.51 -31.26
N ILE A 987 -21.54 -3.11 -30.07
CA ILE A 987 -20.59 -4.13 -29.62
C ILE A 987 -21.37 -5.41 -29.34
N GLU A 988 -21.07 -6.46 -30.10
CA GLU A 988 -21.65 -7.79 -29.90
C GLU A 988 -21.11 -8.41 -28.59
N GLN A 989 -21.95 -9.18 -27.92
CA GLN A 989 -21.60 -9.88 -26.68
C GLN A 989 -20.35 -10.76 -26.84
N LYS A 990 -20.27 -11.53 -27.92
CA LYS A 990 -19.13 -12.41 -28.19
C LYS A 990 -17.83 -11.59 -28.28
N THR A 991 -17.87 -10.43 -28.91
CA THR A 991 -16.76 -9.48 -29.01
C THR A 991 -16.37 -8.94 -27.64
N LEU A 992 -17.34 -8.45 -26.87
CA LEU A 992 -17.10 -7.89 -25.53
C LEU A 992 -16.53 -8.94 -24.56
N ILE A 993 -17.10 -10.15 -24.54
CA ILE A 993 -16.62 -11.27 -23.72
C ILE A 993 -15.21 -11.67 -24.12
N ASN A 994 -14.93 -11.81 -25.42
CA ASN A 994 -13.58 -12.14 -25.88
C ASN A 994 -12.57 -11.04 -25.54
N PHE A 995 -12.96 -9.77 -25.65
CA PHE A 995 -12.13 -8.65 -25.26
C PHE A 995 -11.77 -8.68 -23.77
N VAL A 996 -12.74 -8.94 -22.89
CA VAL A 996 -12.52 -9.08 -21.44
C VAL A 996 -11.69 -10.33 -21.11
N LYS A 997 -11.92 -11.45 -21.80
CA LYS A 997 -11.10 -12.68 -21.67
C LYS A 997 -9.63 -12.43 -21.98
N SER A 998 -9.36 -11.63 -23.02
CA SER A 998 -8.00 -11.29 -23.44
C SER A 998 -7.40 -10.12 -22.64
N ASN A 999 -8.19 -9.36 -21.89
CA ASN A 999 -7.76 -8.19 -21.12
C ASN A 999 -8.47 -8.16 -19.76
N LEU A 1000 -7.94 -8.89 -18.77
CA LEU A 1000 -8.56 -8.97 -17.44
C LEU A 1000 -8.67 -7.60 -16.75
N ASP A 1001 -7.75 -6.68 -17.02
CA ASP A 1001 -7.79 -5.30 -16.50
C ASP A 1001 -9.01 -4.53 -17.01
N ALA A 1002 -9.42 -4.77 -18.27
CA ALA A 1002 -10.66 -4.22 -18.82
C ALA A 1002 -11.87 -4.78 -18.08
N GLY A 1003 -11.85 -6.06 -17.72
CA GLY A 1003 -12.88 -6.67 -16.88
C GLY A 1003 -13.02 -6.00 -15.51
N ARG A 1004 -11.89 -5.61 -14.89
CA ARG A 1004 -11.92 -4.92 -13.58
C ARG A 1004 -12.44 -3.50 -13.66
N ALA A 1005 -12.02 -2.76 -14.68
CA ALA A 1005 -12.54 -1.43 -14.97
C ALA A 1005 -14.07 -1.47 -15.13
N ILE A 1006 -14.58 -2.44 -15.88
CA ILE A 1006 -16.03 -2.64 -16.03
C ILE A 1006 -16.70 -2.97 -14.68
N ILE A 1007 -16.10 -3.84 -13.88
CA ILE A 1007 -16.60 -4.18 -12.53
C ILE A 1007 -16.65 -2.95 -11.62
N SER A 1008 -15.59 -2.14 -11.60
CA SER A 1008 -15.50 -0.90 -10.82
C SER A 1008 -16.63 0.08 -11.16
N VAL A 1009 -16.83 0.31 -12.46
CA VAL A 1009 -17.92 1.16 -12.96
C VAL A 1009 -19.30 0.61 -12.58
N LEU A 1010 -19.50 -0.71 -12.67
CA LEU A 1010 -20.75 -1.35 -12.24
C LEU A 1010 -20.98 -1.17 -10.73
N CYS A 1011 -19.95 -1.32 -9.91
CA CYS A 1011 -20.03 -1.06 -8.47
C CYS A 1011 -20.46 0.39 -8.20
N GLN A 1012 -19.82 1.37 -8.84
CA GLN A 1012 -20.15 2.79 -8.69
C GLN A 1012 -21.61 3.07 -9.10
N ARG A 1013 -22.07 2.46 -10.20
CA ARG A 1013 -23.45 2.61 -10.67
C ARG A 1013 -24.47 2.00 -9.71
N ILE A 1014 -24.18 0.84 -9.12
CA ILE A 1014 -25.02 0.22 -8.09
C ILE A 1014 -25.14 1.16 -6.89
N ARG A 1015 -24.02 1.71 -6.40
CA ARG A 1015 -24.03 2.67 -5.27
C ARG A 1015 -24.89 3.90 -5.57
N ASN A 1016 -24.71 4.51 -6.73
CA ASN A 1016 -25.50 5.70 -7.12
C ASN A 1016 -26.99 5.38 -7.24
N THR A 1017 -27.33 4.19 -7.77
CA THR A 1017 -28.73 3.75 -7.88
C THR A 1017 -29.35 3.50 -6.51
N MET A 1018 -28.60 2.88 -5.59
CA MET A 1018 -29.03 2.68 -4.20
C MET A 1018 -29.30 4.01 -3.50
N LYS A 1019 -28.39 4.99 -3.61
CA LYS A 1019 -28.57 6.33 -3.02
C LYS A 1019 -29.80 7.06 -3.59
N ASN A 1020 -29.99 7.02 -4.91
CA ASN A 1020 -31.10 7.72 -5.55
C ASN A 1020 -32.48 7.12 -5.23
N LYS A 1021 -32.55 5.81 -4.97
CA LYS A 1021 -33.80 5.10 -4.66
C LYS A 1021 -33.98 4.78 -3.18
N GLU A 1022 -33.11 5.27 -2.30
CA GLU A 1022 -33.13 4.96 -0.86
C GLU A 1022 -34.47 5.33 -0.20
N SER A 1023 -35.08 6.45 -0.61
CA SER A 1023 -36.39 6.87 -0.11
C SER A 1023 -37.55 5.96 -0.52
N LEU A 1024 -37.44 5.26 -1.64
CA LEU A 1024 -38.44 4.33 -2.18
C LEU A 1024 -38.34 2.93 -1.54
N MET A 1025 -37.29 2.68 -0.75
CA MET A 1025 -37.08 1.38 -0.11
C MET A 1025 -37.97 1.20 1.14
N PRO A 1026 -38.35 -0.04 1.48
CA PRO A 1026 -39.18 -0.32 2.63
C PRO A 1026 -38.43 -0.04 3.95
N ASP A 1027 -39.16 0.35 4.98
CA ASP A 1027 -38.60 0.59 6.32
C ASP A 1027 -38.16 -0.73 6.98
N CYS A 1028 -37.06 -0.68 7.73
CA CYS A 1028 -36.51 -1.78 8.51
C CYS A 1028 -36.40 -1.38 9.98
N ARG A 1029 -36.92 -2.22 10.89
CA ARG A 1029 -36.81 -2.04 12.35
C ARG A 1029 -36.10 -3.26 12.96
N MET A 1030 -34.87 -3.05 13.44
CA MET A 1030 -34.10 -4.03 14.22
C MET A 1030 -33.55 -3.33 15.47
N GLU A 1031 -33.63 -3.99 16.64
CA GLU A 1031 -33.15 -3.43 17.91
C GLU A 1031 -31.62 -3.35 17.96
N ASN A 1032 -31.08 -2.23 18.46
CA ASN A 1032 -29.64 -2.01 18.61
C ASN A 1032 -29.10 -2.82 19.81
N THR A 1033 -28.27 -3.83 19.56
CA THR A 1033 -27.48 -4.52 20.60
C THR A 1033 -26.01 -4.10 20.55
N GLU A 1034 -25.42 -3.85 21.73
CA GLU A 1034 -24.01 -3.47 21.90
C GLU A 1034 -23.03 -4.66 21.75
N ASN A 1035 -21.78 -4.31 21.44
CA ASN A 1035 -20.67 -5.17 21.00
C ASN A 1035 -20.46 -6.47 21.79
N ILE A 1036 -20.61 -7.62 21.12
CA ILE A 1036 -20.03 -8.91 21.55
C ILE A 1036 -19.26 -9.56 20.38
N SER A 1037 -18.17 -10.23 20.73
CA SER A 1037 -17.07 -10.70 19.87
C SER A 1037 -17.45 -11.65 18.74
N VAL A 1038 -16.88 -11.41 17.55
CA VAL A 1038 -16.81 -12.41 16.47
C VAL A 1038 -15.97 -13.61 16.93
N PHE A 1039 -16.61 -14.76 17.13
CA PHE A 1039 -15.93 -15.98 17.55
C PHE A 1039 -15.30 -16.70 16.34
N VAL A 1040 -14.00 -16.93 16.41
CA VAL A 1040 -13.26 -17.77 15.46
C VAL A 1040 -13.20 -19.18 16.05
N ARG A 1041 -14.00 -20.11 15.54
CA ARG A 1041 -13.84 -21.55 15.84
C ARG A 1041 -12.90 -22.16 14.80
N ASN A 1042 -11.72 -22.60 15.25
CA ASN A 1042 -10.81 -23.42 14.43
C ASN A 1042 -11.25 -24.88 14.54
N ASP A 1043 -11.68 -25.48 13.43
CA ASP A 1043 -12.14 -26.87 13.36
C ASP A 1043 -11.30 -27.66 12.32
N LYS A 1044 -11.08 -28.96 12.55
CA LYS A 1044 -10.20 -29.79 11.70
C LYS A 1044 -10.78 -30.07 10.31
N SER A 1045 -12.09 -29.82 10.09
CA SER A 1045 -12.84 -30.02 8.83
C SER A 1045 -13.03 -28.75 7.97
N GLU A 1046 -12.34 -27.65 8.29
CA GLU A 1046 -12.70 -26.29 7.85
C GLU A 1046 -12.59 -26.02 6.34
N LEU A 1047 -11.45 -26.32 5.72
CA LEU A 1047 -11.19 -26.12 4.28
C LEU A 1047 -12.23 -26.76 3.32
N LEU A 1048 -12.84 -27.92 3.62
CA LEU A 1048 -13.86 -28.53 2.76
C LEU A 1048 -15.15 -27.77 2.83
N ARG A 1049 -15.59 -27.44 4.05
CA ARG A 1049 -16.79 -26.63 4.24
C ARG A 1049 -16.60 -25.28 3.57
N LYS A 1050 -15.40 -24.70 3.64
CA LYS A 1050 -15.03 -23.50 2.91
C LYS A 1050 -15.15 -23.70 1.40
N PHE A 1051 -14.53 -24.73 0.85
CA PHE A 1051 -14.60 -25.01 -0.59
C PHE A 1051 -16.00 -25.33 -1.09
N LEU A 1052 -16.78 -26.18 -0.43
CA LEU A 1052 -18.14 -26.51 -0.85
C LEU A 1052 -19.03 -25.28 -0.80
N SER A 1053 -18.84 -24.41 0.18
CA SER A 1053 -19.52 -23.13 0.25
C SER A 1053 -19.10 -22.23 -0.92
N LEU A 1054 -17.79 -22.06 -1.17
CA LEU A 1054 -17.32 -21.28 -2.33
C LEU A 1054 -17.85 -21.88 -3.65
N LYS A 1055 -17.80 -23.20 -3.82
CA LYS A 1055 -18.28 -23.91 -5.02
C LYS A 1055 -19.78 -23.77 -5.24
N SER A 1056 -20.54 -23.54 -4.18
CA SER A 1056 -21.99 -23.29 -4.25
C SER A 1056 -22.33 -21.81 -4.37
N SER A 1057 -21.34 -20.92 -4.30
CA SER A 1057 -21.51 -19.49 -4.56
C SER A 1057 -21.61 -19.21 -6.06
N PRO A 1058 -22.53 -18.31 -6.49
CA PRO A 1058 -22.62 -17.87 -7.88
C PRO A 1058 -21.32 -17.23 -8.42
N VAL A 1059 -20.47 -16.68 -7.55
CA VAL A 1059 -19.21 -16.02 -7.95
C VAL A 1059 -18.10 -17.03 -8.22
N PHE A 1060 -17.95 -18.01 -7.33
CA PHE A 1060 -16.78 -18.89 -7.31
C PHE A 1060 -17.03 -20.26 -7.96
N HIS A 1061 -18.28 -20.59 -8.31
CA HIS A 1061 -18.64 -21.88 -8.92
C HIS A 1061 -17.91 -22.19 -10.23
N TYR A 1062 -17.56 -21.16 -11.00
CA TYR A 1062 -16.90 -21.30 -12.30
C TYR A 1062 -15.38 -21.54 -12.19
N LEU A 1063 -14.79 -21.36 -11.00
CA LEU A 1063 -13.36 -21.54 -10.82
C LEU A 1063 -12.97 -23.02 -10.86
N PRO A 1064 -11.81 -23.36 -11.47
CA PRO A 1064 -11.25 -24.70 -11.37
C PRO A 1064 -11.06 -25.13 -9.91
N ASP A 1065 -11.33 -26.41 -9.63
CA ASP A 1065 -11.29 -26.94 -8.26
C ASP A 1065 -9.93 -26.71 -7.56
N THR A 1066 -8.82 -26.69 -8.31
CA THR A 1066 -7.49 -26.39 -7.78
C THR A 1066 -7.37 -24.96 -7.25
N ILE A 1067 -7.85 -23.98 -8.01
CA ILE A 1067 -7.82 -22.56 -7.65
C ILE A 1067 -8.82 -22.27 -6.52
N LEU A 1068 -9.99 -22.89 -6.59
CA LEU A 1068 -11.02 -22.78 -5.55
C LEU A 1068 -10.54 -23.37 -4.21
N THR A 1069 -9.69 -24.40 -4.27
CA THR A 1069 -9.03 -24.98 -3.09
C THR A 1069 -8.05 -24.00 -2.45
N GLU A 1070 -7.22 -23.33 -3.26
CA GLU A 1070 -6.29 -22.32 -2.78
C GLU A 1070 -7.04 -21.14 -2.15
N ALA A 1071 -8.11 -20.68 -2.79
CA ALA A 1071 -8.97 -19.63 -2.26
C ALA A 1071 -9.62 -20.05 -0.93
N ALA A 1072 -10.13 -21.28 -0.84
CA ALA A 1072 -10.72 -21.84 0.38
C ALA A 1072 -9.70 -21.98 1.52
N TYR A 1073 -8.43 -22.25 1.20
CA TYR A 1073 -7.33 -22.34 2.15
C TYR A 1073 -6.99 -20.98 2.76
N ARG A 1074 -6.95 -19.94 1.91
CA ARG A 1074 -6.66 -18.57 2.32
C ARG A 1074 -7.86 -17.84 2.95
N ALA A 1075 -9.08 -18.36 2.78
CA ALA A 1075 -10.31 -17.78 3.33
C ALA A 1075 -10.54 -18.15 4.80
N LYS A 1076 -11.16 -17.24 5.56
CA LYS A 1076 -11.44 -17.40 7.00
C LYS A 1076 -12.94 -17.57 7.24
N ARG A 1077 -13.35 -18.51 8.10
CA ARG A 1077 -14.75 -18.64 8.49
C ARG A 1077 -15.03 -17.82 9.75
N LEU A 1078 -16.17 -17.13 9.78
CA LEU A 1078 -16.61 -16.30 10.91
C LEU A 1078 -18.05 -16.70 11.29
N SER A 1079 -18.37 -16.67 12.58
CA SER A 1079 -19.74 -16.81 13.08
C SER A 1079 -20.21 -15.47 13.62
N VAL A 1080 -21.42 -15.06 13.26
CA VAL A 1080 -22.04 -13.79 13.65
C VAL A 1080 -23.35 -14.13 14.37
N GLY A 1081 -23.48 -13.71 15.62
CA GLY A 1081 -24.69 -13.95 16.40
C GLY A 1081 -25.86 -13.11 15.88
N SER A 1082 -27.09 -13.57 16.13
CA SER A 1082 -28.31 -12.83 15.80
C SER A 1082 -28.27 -11.38 16.30
N GLY A 1083 -28.76 -10.43 15.49
CA GLY A 1083 -28.75 -8.98 15.76
C GLY A 1083 -27.41 -8.27 15.53
N HIS A 1084 -26.30 -9.00 15.43
CA HIS A 1084 -24.97 -8.41 15.32
C HIS A 1084 -24.65 -7.96 13.89
N ALA A 1085 -23.95 -6.82 13.79
CA ALA A 1085 -23.45 -6.31 12.52
C ALA A 1085 -22.17 -7.04 12.09
N LEU A 1086 -22.16 -7.59 10.88
CA LEU A 1086 -20.95 -8.10 10.22
C LEU A 1086 -20.03 -6.95 9.78
N TYR A 1087 -20.62 -5.84 9.34
CA TYR A 1087 -19.96 -4.57 9.08
C TYR A 1087 -20.96 -3.42 9.21
N LYS A 1088 -20.46 -2.22 9.47
CA LYS A 1088 -21.28 -1.00 9.63
C LYS A 1088 -21.10 -0.05 8.45
N LYS A 1089 -22.17 0.72 8.15
CA LYS A 1089 -22.12 1.82 7.18
C LYS A 1089 -20.98 2.80 7.53
N GLY A 1090 -20.25 3.27 6.52
CA GLY A 1090 -19.12 4.20 6.68
C GLY A 1090 -17.77 3.52 6.99
N GLU A 1091 -17.75 2.23 7.33
CA GLU A 1091 -16.47 1.51 7.49
C GLU A 1091 -15.77 1.35 6.13
N ILE A 1092 -14.45 1.57 6.06
CA ILE A 1092 -13.67 1.20 4.87
C ILE A 1092 -13.51 -0.32 4.87
N GLY A 1093 -13.97 -0.98 3.82
CA GLY A 1093 -14.13 -2.43 3.81
C GLY A 1093 -13.45 -3.14 2.66
N SER A 1094 -12.30 -3.79 2.91
CA SER A 1094 -11.52 -4.56 1.93
C SER A 1094 -11.90 -6.05 1.84
N ASN A 1095 -13.01 -6.47 2.44
CA ASN A 1095 -13.34 -7.89 2.55
C ASN A 1095 -14.70 -8.17 1.92
N LEU A 1096 -14.78 -9.30 1.23
CA LEU A 1096 -15.97 -9.91 0.69
C LEU A 1096 -16.37 -11.06 1.62
N TRP A 1097 -17.65 -11.22 1.92
CA TRP A 1097 -18.14 -12.35 2.70
C TRP A 1097 -19.12 -13.17 1.90
N LEU A 1098 -18.97 -14.49 1.96
CA LEU A 1098 -19.96 -15.43 1.46
C LEU A 1098 -20.78 -15.98 2.64
N VAL A 1099 -22.10 -15.79 2.63
CA VAL A 1099 -23.00 -16.33 3.63
C VAL A 1099 -23.12 -17.84 3.45
N THR A 1100 -22.73 -18.61 4.45
CA THR A 1100 -22.80 -20.09 4.40
C THR A 1100 -24.01 -20.63 5.15
N GLU A 1101 -24.40 -19.96 6.23
CA GLU A 1101 -25.54 -20.29 7.08
C GLU A 1101 -26.17 -18.99 7.62
N GLY A 1102 -27.46 -19.01 7.89
CA GLY A 1102 -28.22 -17.85 8.35
C GLY A 1102 -28.58 -16.85 7.24
N GLU A 1103 -29.09 -15.70 7.67
CA GLU A 1103 -29.52 -14.62 6.80
C GLU A 1103 -29.05 -13.27 7.35
N PHE A 1104 -28.64 -12.38 6.45
CA PHE A 1104 -28.28 -11.01 6.77
C PHE A 1104 -29.26 -10.03 6.15
N ILE A 1105 -29.57 -8.99 6.92
CA ILE A 1105 -30.31 -7.82 6.49
C ILE A 1105 -29.30 -6.68 6.30
N VAL A 1106 -29.27 -6.10 5.12
CA VAL A 1106 -28.45 -4.92 4.82
C VAL A 1106 -29.35 -3.70 4.86
N GLU A 1107 -29.09 -2.81 5.82
CA GLU A 1107 -29.89 -1.61 6.06
C GLU A 1107 -29.06 -0.33 5.96
N SER A 1108 -29.71 0.79 5.61
CA SER A 1108 -29.11 2.12 5.61
C SER A 1108 -30.18 3.12 6.03
N ASN A 1109 -29.90 3.97 7.03
CA ASN A 1109 -30.86 4.96 7.53
C ASN A 1109 -32.27 4.38 7.82
N SER A 1110 -32.33 3.20 8.45
CA SER A 1110 -33.58 2.46 8.72
C SER A 1110 -34.38 2.01 7.47
N LYS A 1111 -33.74 1.98 6.29
CA LYS A 1111 -34.28 1.41 5.05
C LYS A 1111 -33.63 0.08 4.72
N LEU A 1112 -34.43 -0.90 4.27
CA LEU A 1112 -33.95 -2.20 3.83
C LEU A 1112 -33.37 -2.10 2.40
N LEU A 1113 -32.04 -2.21 2.28
CA LEU A 1113 -31.36 -2.21 0.99
C LEU A 1113 -31.44 -3.57 0.29
N SER A 1114 -31.16 -4.65 1.04
CA SER A 1114 -31.20 -6.02 0.53
C SER A 1114 -31.15 -7.05 1.65
N THR A 1115 -31.53 -8.29 1.36
CA THR A 1115 -31.24 -9.45 2.22
C THR A 1115 -30.24 -10.40 1.54
N ALA A 1116 -29.45 -11.10 2.35
CA ALA A 1116 -28.47 -12.06 1.89
C ALA A 1116 -28.54 -13.34 2.73
N GLY A 1117 -29.21 -14.36 2.20
CA GLY A 1117 -29.20 -15.70 2.74
C GLY A 1117 -28.03 -16.55 2.25
N LYS A 1118 -28.07 -17.84 2.57
CA LYS A 1118 -27.07 -18.84 2.15
C LYS A 1118 -26.68 -18.74 0.67
N ASN A 1119 -25.39 -18.87 0.41
CA ASN A 1119 -24.69 -18.76 -0.88
C ASN A 1119 -24.66 -17.36 -1.52
N ARG A 1120 -25.26 -16.34 -0.88
CA ARG A 1120 -25.13 -14.94 -1.31
C ARG A 1120 -23.87 -14.31 -0.73
N ILE A 1121 -23.37 -13.32 -1.44
CA ILE A 1121 -22.21 -12.54 -1.00
C ILE A 1121 -22.65 -11.20 -0.39
N LEU A 1122 -21.80 -10.68 0.47
CA LEU A 1122 -21.93 -9.39 1.14
C LEU A 1122 -20.62 -8.63 1.03
N GLY A 1123 -20.72 -7.32 0.91
CA GLY A 1123 -19.56 -6.44 0.97
C GLY A 1123 -18.70 -6.42 -0.30
N GLU A 1124 -19.22 -6.95 -1.40
CA GLU A 1124 -18.52 -7.01 -2.68
C GLU A 1124 -18.22 -5.63 -3.26
N LEU A 1125 -19.11 -4.64 -3.07
CA LEU A 1125 -18.93 -3.30 -3.61
C LEU A 1125 -17.64 -2.67 -3.10
N SER A 1126 -17.46 -2.60 -1.77
CA SER A 1126 -16.25 -2.01 -1.18
C SER A 1126 -15.01 -2.90 -1.29
N ALA A 1127 -15.18 -4.23 -1.38
CA ALA A 1127 -14.06 -5.13 -1.62
C ALA A 1127 -13.45 -4.95 -3.01
N LEU A 1128 -14.23 -4.48 -4.00
CA LEU A 1128 -13.81 -4.31 -5.38
C LEU A 1128 -13.33 -2.88 -5.70
N ASP A 1129 -13.90 -1.86 -5.07
CA ASP A 1129 -13.57 -0.45 -5.36
C ASP A 1129 -12.88 0.32 -4.21
N THR A 1130 -12.65 -0.33 -3.06
CA THR A 1130 -12.00 0.25 -1.85
C THR A 1130 -12.72 1.44 -1.19
N ASN A 1131 -13.99 1.69 -1.52
CA ASN A 1131 -14.79 2.74 -0.85
C ASN A 1131 -15.40 2.27 0.48
N GLU A 1132 -16.12 3.17 1.17
CA GLU A 1132 -16.84 2.86 2.42
C GLU A 1132 -18.00 1.87 2.20
N ARG A 1133 -18.45 1.19 3.26
CA ARG A 1133 -19.66 0.35 3.24
C ARG A 1133 -20.91 1.26 3.15
N GLU A 1134 -21.79 0.98 2.17
CA GLU A 1134 -23.02 1.78 1.93
C GLU A 1134 -24.16 1.51 2.92
N GLY A 1135 -24.08 0.39 3.65
CA GLY A 1135 -25.08 -0.02 4.62
C GLY A 1135 -24.46 -0.88 5.72
N THR A 1136 -25.22 -1.10 6.78
CA THR A 1136 -24.88 -1.99 7.88
C THR A 1136 -25.49 -3.35 7.57
N ALA A 1137 -24.68 -4.41 7.52
CA ALA A 1137 -25.17 -5.78 7.36
C ALA A 1137 -25.32 -6.43 8.73
N ARG A 1138 -26.55 -6.68 9.18
CA ARG A 1138 -26.86 -7.35 10.45
C ARG A 1138 -27.36 -8.77 10.22
N ALA A 1139 -26.92 -9.70 11.07
CA ALA A 1139 -27.43 -11.06 11.05
C ALA A 1139 -28.87 -11.08 11.61
N ALA A 1140 -29.84 -11.58 10.83
CA ALA A 1140 -31.22 -11.75 11.27
C ALA A 1140 -31.39 -12.95 12.22
N CYS A 1141 -30.47 -13.90 12.14
CA CYS A 1141 -30.35 -15.07 13.00
C CYS A 1141 -28.86 -15.41 13.16
N ASP A 1142 -28.53 -16.40 14.00
CA ASP A 1142 -27.15 -16.88 14.08
C ASP A 1142 -26.68 -17.34 12.70
N ALA A 1143 -25.66 -16.64 12.19
CA ALA A 1143 -25.21 -16.76 10.82
C ALA A 1143 -23.72 -17.08 10.76
N GLN A 1144 -23.30 -17.64 9.64
CA GLN A 1144 -21.91 -17.95 9.38
C GLN A 1144 -21.53 -17.47 8.00
N VAL A 1145 -20.31 -16.93 7.92
CA VAL A 1145 -19.77 -16.39 6.68
C VAL A 1145 -18.36 -16.88 6.44
N ILE A 1146 -17.96 -16.91 5.17
CA ILE A 1146 -16.57 -17.06 4.75
C ILE A 1146 -16.07 -15.70 4.30
N GLU A 1147 -15.09 -15.18 5.01
CA GLU A 1147 -14.34 -13.98 4.69
C GLU A 1147 -13.28 -14.26 3.62
N ILE A 1148 -13.38 -13.53 2.51
CA ILE A 1148 -12.45 -13.52 1.39
C ILE A 1148 -11.86 -12.12 1.34
N ARG A 1149 -10.57 -12.02 1.66
CA ARG A 1149 -9.85 -10.74 1.66
C ARG A 1149 -9.58 -10.27 0.23
N GLN A 1150 -9.57 -8.96 0.02
CA GLN A 1150 -9.32 -8.34 -1.28
C GLN A 1150 -8.05 -8.85 -1.96
N GLY A 1151 -6.99 -9.16 -1.20
CA GLY A 1151 -5.79 -9.77 -1.76
C GLY A 1151 -6.05 -11.08 -2.51
N ILE A 1152 -6.86 -11.97 -1.94
CA ILE A 1152 -7.24 -13.24 -2.58
C ILE A 1152 -8.15 -12.95 -3.77
N LEU A 1153 -9.12 -12.04 -3.59
CA LEU A 1153 -10.06 -11.63 -4.62
C LEU A 1153 -9.34 -11.09 -5.87
N PHE A 1154 -8.35 -10.20 -5.68
CA PHE A 1154 -7.56 -9.63 -6.76
C PHE A 1154 -6.62 -10.66 -7.37
N ASP A 1155 -5.92 -11.51 -6.59
CA ASP A 1155 -5.10 -12.59 -7.16
C ASP A 1155 -5.94 -13.49 -8.11
N LEU A 1156 -7.19 -13.78 -7.73
CA LEU A 1156 -8.12 -14.54 -8.59
C LEU A 1156 -8.53 -13.74 -9.82
N MET A 1157 -8.89 -12.46 -9.68
CA MET A 1157 -9.25 -11.58 -10.81
C MET A 1157 -8.08 -11.26 -11.75
N TRP A 1158 -6.83 -11.36 -11.29
CA TRP A 1158 -5.62 -11.15 -12.09
C TRP A 1158 -5.23 -12.34 -12.96
N ASN A 1159 -5.69 -13.53 -12.59
CA ASN A 1159 -5.23 -14.74 -13.23
C ASN A 1159 -6.38 -15.55 -13.86
N GLN A 1160 -7.63 -15.31 -13.48
CA GLN A 1160 -8.78 -16.13 -13.88
C GLN A 1160 -9.93 -15.29 -14.42
N TYR A 1161 -10.23 -15.43 -15.72
CA TYR A 1161 -11.41 -14.84 -16.33
C TYR A 1161 -12.70 -15.31 -15.65
N ASP A 1162 -12.78 -16.59 -15.26
CA ASP A 1162 -13.99 -17.17 -14.66
C ASP A 1162 -14.40 -16.44 -13.37
N MET A 1163 -13.43 -15.88 -12.63
CA MET A 1163 -13.71 -15.03 -11.47
C MET A 1163 -14.34 -13.69 -11.86
N VAL A 1164 -13.77 -13.05 -12.90
CA VAL A 1164 -14.28 -11.78 -13.44
C VAL A 1164 -15.70 -11.97 -13.97
N GLU A 1165 -15.96 -13.07 -14.68
CA GLU A 1165 -17.28 -13.44 -15.18
C GLU A 1165 -18.29 -13.66 -14.04
N GLY A 1166 -17.93 -14.41 -13.01
CA GLY A 1166 -18.80 -14.65 -11.85
C GLY A 1166 -19.17 -13.36 -11.10
N LEU A 1167 -18.20 -12.46 -10.90
CA LEU A 1167 -18.45 -11.15 -10.28
C LEU A 1167 -19.34 -10.26 -11.15
N LEU A 1168 -19.08 -10.19 -12.46
CA LEU A 1168 -19.91 -9.44 -13.40
C LEU A 1168 -21.36 -9.91 -13.33
N GLN A 1169 -21.61 -11.23 -13.34
CA GLN A 1169 -22.97 -11.77 -13.25
C GLN A 1169 -23.68 -11.36 -11.97
N VAL A 1170 -23.00 -11.39 -10.81
CA VAL A 1170 -23.61 -10.99 -9.53
C VAL A 1170 -23.93 -9.50 -9.50
N LEU A 1171 -23.00 -8.64 -9.94
CA LEU A 1171 -23.22 -7.20 -9.99
C LEU A 1171 -24.35 -6.83 -10.96
N ILE A 1172 -24.42 -7.47 -12.13
CA ILE A 1172 -25.50 -7.28 -13.10
C ILE A 1172 -26.85 -7.71 -12.50
N SER A 1173 -26.90 -8.86 -11.83
CA SER A 1173 -28.11 -9.35 -11.17
C SER A 1173 -28.61 -8.35 -10.12
N ARG A 1174 -27.70 -7.77 -9.32
CA ARG A 1174 -28.01 -6.76 -8.30
C ARG A 1174 -28.47 -5.43 -8.90
N LEU A 1175 -27.85 -4.99 -9.99
CA LEU A 1175 -28.29 -3.80 -10.72
C LEU A 1175 -29.68 -4.00 -11.34
N ARG A 1176 -29.98 -5.19 -11.87
CA ARG A 1176 -31.31 -5.53 -12.39
C ARG A 1176 -32.38 -5.50 -11.30
N SER A 1177 -32.11 -6.06 -10.12
CA SER A 1177 -33.10 -6.03 -9.02
C SER A 1177 -33.40 -4.58 -8.60
N LEU A 1178 -32.38 -3.72 -8.51
CA LEU A 1178 -32.56 -2.30 -8.20
C LEU A 1178 -33.30 -1.50 -9.27
N ASN A 1179 -33.20 -1.91 -10.54
CA ASN A 1179 -33.93 -1.26 -11.64
C ASN A 1179 -35.40 -1.69 -11.73
N ARG A 1180 -35.80 -2.79 -11.08
CA ARG A 1180 -37.19 -3.25 -11.01
C ARG A 1180 -37.98 -2.58 -9.88
N ILE A 1181 -37.30 -2.17 -8.82
CA ILE A 1181 -37.79 -1.27 -7.76
C ILE A 1181 -37.94 0.12 -8.37
#